data_AF-W4P7U0-F1
#
_entry.id   AF-W4P7U0-F1
#
_cell.length_a   1.000
_cell.length_b   1.000
_cell.length_c   1.000
_cell.angle_alpha   90.00
_cell.angle_beta   90.00
_cell.angle_gamma   90.00
#
_symmetry.space_group_name_H-M   'P 1'
#
loop_
_entity.id
_entity.type
_entity.pdbx_description
1 polymer ?
#
loop_
_entity_poly.entity_id
_entity_poly.type
_entity_poly.pdbx_seq_one_letter_code
_entity_poly.pdbx_strand_id
1 'polypeptide(L)'
;MICYIDYFTEYCPSFQRLTMNFELTSAYEPTGDQPEAIAQLTEGIRQGIPGQTLLGVTGSGKTFTIANVVANINKPTLILSHNKTLAAQLYSEFKGFFPNNAVEYYVSYYDYYQPEAYLPSTDTYIEKDLAINDEIDKLRLAATSALLSGRKDVVVVSSVSCIYGMGNPADFYNNVIEIECGRMLDRNVFLRRLVDSLYTRNDIDLNRGNFRVKGDTVDIYLAYSDHLLRVTFWGDEIDGIEEVDPVSGVTVAPFQAYKIYPANLFMTTKEATLRAIRQIEDDLTKQVAYFRSIGKEYEAKRLYERVTYDMEMIRELGHCSGIENYSRYFDGREAGTRPYCLLDFFPDDFLIVIDESHVSVPQIRAMYGGDRARKTNLVEYGFRLPAAMDNRPLKFEEFEAMAKQVIYVSATPAEYELAQSEGIIVEQVIRPTGLLDPVIDVRPSMNQIDDLMEEIQLRIEKEERVLVTTLTKRMAEELTEYLLNHGVRCNYIHSDVDTLERVKIMDSLRQGIYDVLIGVNLLREGLDLPEVSLVAILDADKEGFLRSHRSLTQTAGRAARNVNGKVIMYADKITESMQLTIDETNRRREKQLAYNEATVLLRNKLKRHVIWLYSHIRMRNPASFPKRNVLMSNPPHRISLPIRSYNT
;
A
#
# COMPACT_ATOMS: atom_id res chain seq x y z
N MET A 1 46.58 -1.32 -13.41
CA MET A 1 47.14 0.03 -13.49
C MET A 1 46.41 0.85 -12.45
N ILE A 2 47.06 1.01 -11.30
CA ILE A 2 46.57 1.65 -10.08
C ILE A 2 46.84 3.17 -10.19
N CYS A 3 46.04 3.96 -9.48
CA CYS A 3 46.09 5.43 -9.33
C CYS A 3 45.52 6.25 -10.49
N TYR A 4 44.31 6.82 -10.30
CA TYR A 4 43.95 8.22 -10.58
C TYR A 4 42.51 8.49 -10.09
N ILE A 5 42.28 8.35 -8.79
CA ILE A 5 41.11 8.90 -8.09
C ILE A 5 41.69 9.44 -6.81
N ASP A 6 41.97 10.75 -6.78
CA ASP A 6 42.24 11.58 -5.61
C ASP A 6 42.87 12.85 -6.14
N TYR A 7 42.06 13.85 -6.51
CA TYR A 7 42.42 15.29 -6.64
C TYR A 7 41.28 16.04 -7.37
N PHE A 8 40.06 16.03 -6.85
CA PHE A 8 39.01 17.02 -7.25
C PHE A 8 37.88 17.10 -6.21
N THR A 9 38.23 17.22 -4.92
CA THR A 9 37.28 17.39 -3.82
C THR A 9 37.57 18.64 -3.01
N GLU A 10 37.65 19.80 -3.67
CA GLU A 10 37.60 21.08 -2.99
C GLU A 10 37.05 22.15 -3.97
N TYR A 11 35.95 22.79 -3.56
CA TYR A 11 35.18 23.84 -4.28
C TYR A 11 34.08 23.38 -5.27
N CYS A 12 33.02 22.74 -4.76
CA CYS A 12 31.69 22.83 -5.36
C CYS A 12 30.57 22.58 -4.31
N PRO A 13 29.69 23.55 -3.97
CA PRO A 13 28.60 23.35 -3.01
C PRO A 13 27.47 22.44 -3.53
N SER A 14 27.48 22.07 -4.81
CA SER A 14 26.41 21.28 -5.45
C SER A 14 26.62 19.76 -5.40
N PHE A 15 27.71 19.27 -4.83
CA PHE A 15 28.00 17.83 -4.67
C PHE A 15 27.74 17.29 -3.26
N GLN A 16 27.09 18.07 -2.39
CA GLN A 16 26.73 17.68 -1.02
C GLN A 16 25.43 16.83 -0.92
N ARG A 17 24.96 16.24 -2.03
CA ARG A 17 23.79 15.32 -2.06
C ARG A 17 24.18 13.83 -2.12
N LEU A 18 25.32 13.46 -1.55
CA LEU A 18 25.69 12.05 -1.36
C LEU A 18 25.33 11.63 0.07
N THR A 19 24.38 10.69 0.16
CA THR A 19 23.68 10.10 1.33
C THR A 19 22.65 11.01 2.02
N MET A 20 21.49 11.23 1.38
CA MET A 20 20.29 11.54 2.15
C MET A 20 19.91 10.30 2.96
N ASN A 21 19.93 10.44 4.28
CA ASN A 21 19.42 9.43 5.20
C ASN A 21 17.93 9.67 5.43
N PHE A 22 17.21 8.66 5.90
CA PHE A 22 15.85 8.86 6.39
C PHE A 22 15.80 9.84 7.57
N GLU A 23 14.96 10.86 7.44
CA GLU A 23 14.74 11.89 8.45
C GLU A 23 13.36 11.68 9.09
N LEU A 24 13.31 10.90 10.17
CA LEU A 24 12.08 10.65 10.90
C LEU A 24 11.61 11.92 11.63
N THR A 25 10.43 12.40 11.27
CA THR A 25 9.73 13.51 11.93
C THR A 25 8.54 12.96 12.72
N SER A 26 8.45 13.32 14.00
CA SER A 26 7.31 12.93 14.85
C SER A 26 7.12 13.94 15.99
N ALA A 27 5.87 14.11 16.42
CA ALA A 27 5.52 14.91 17.61
C ALA A 27 5.64 14.10 18.93
N TYR A 28 5.93 12.81 18.84
CA TYR A 28 5.97 11.87 19.96
C TYR A 28 7.17 10.92 19.86
N GLU A 29 7.68 10.52 21.01
CA GLU A 29 8.81 9.58 21.14
C GLU A 29 8.31 8.13 21.35
N PRO A 30 9.14 7.11 21.03
CA PRO A 30 8.80 5.72 21.31
C PRO A 30 8.51 5.47 22.80
N THR A 31 7.40 4.79 23.10
CA THR A 31 6.97 4.48 24.48
C THR A 31 6.41 3.06 24.61
N GLY A 32 6.21 2.58 25.84
CA GLY A 32 5.73 1.22 26.08
C GLY A 32 6.73 0.18 25.58
N ASP A 33 6.25 -0.80 24.82
CA ASP A 33 7.09 -1.84 24.20
C ASP A 33 7.87 -1.32 22.97
N GLN A 34 7.55 -0.15 22.43
CA GLN A 34 8.14 0.34 21.17
C GLN A 34 9.67 0.47 21.21
N PRO A 35 10.32 1.04 22.25
CA PRO A 35 11.78 1.18 22.25
C PRO A 35 12.52 -0.15 22.15
N GLU A 36 12.06 -1.15 22.91
CA GLU A 36 12.63 -2.50 22.88
C GLU A 36 12.35 -3.19 21.55
N ALA A 37 11.13 -3.06 21.03
CA ALA A 37 10.77 -3.62 19.73
C ALA A 37 11.62 -3.04 18.59
N ILE A 38 11.81 -1.72 18.57
CA ILE A 38 12.68 -1.03 17.60
C ILE A 38 14.11 -1.57 17.71
N ALA A 39 14.65 -1.68 18.93
CA ALA A 39 16.01 -2.13 19.16
C ALA A 39 16.22 -3.57 18.67
N GLN A 40 15.33 -4.50 19.03
CA GLN A 40 15.42 -5.91 18.62
C GLN A 40 15.32 -6.07 17.10
N LEU A 41 14.33 -5.43 16.46
CA LEU A 41 14.16 -5.50 15.01
C LEU A 41 15.35 -4.90 14.25
N THR A 42 15.86 -3.76 14.73
CA THR A 42 17.02 -3.08 14.15
C THR A 42 18.26 -3.98 14.24
N GLU A 43 18.50 -4.58 15.41
CA GLU A 43 19.65 -5.45 15.62
C GLU A 43 19.55 -6.72 14.76
N GLY A 44 18.38 -7.35 14.69
CA GLY A 44 18.18 -8.52 13.83
C GLY A 44 18.45 -8.23 12.35
N ILE A 45 18.06 -7.05 11.85
CA ILE A 45 18.40 -6.66 10.47
C ILE A 45 19.90 -6.50 10.29
N ARG A 46 20.58 -5.84 11.24
CA ARG A 46 22.04 -5.63 11.19
C ARG A 46 22.83 -6.93 11.27
N GLN A 47 22.31 -7.94 11.95
CA GLN A 47 22.87 -9.29 12.01
C GLN A 47 22.61 -10.12 10.74
N GLY A 48 21.82 -9.61 9.80
CA GLY A 48 21.51 -10.31 8.56
C GLY A 48 20.44 -11.39 8.71
N ILE A 49 19.59 -11.31 9.75
CA ILE A 49 18.50 -12.27 9.96
C ILE A 49 17.51 -12.16 8.80
N PRO A 50 17.17 -13.26 8.10
CA PRO A 50 16.29 -13.22 6.93
C PRO A 50 14.84 -12.84 7.26
N GLY A 51 14.29 -13.33 8.36
CA GLY A 51 12.90 -13.12 8.75
C GLY A 51 12.77 -12.73 10.22
N GLN A 52 11.94 -11.73 10.51
CA GLN A 52 11.59 -11.34 11.87
C GLN A 52 10.08 -11.05 11.94
N THR A 53 9.45 -11.36 13.08
CA THR A 53 8.03 -11.08 13.29
C THR A 53 7.82 -10.03 14.38
N LEU A 54 7.16 -8.93 14.03
CA LEU A 54 6.60 -7.97 14.99
C LEU A 54 5.18 -8.40 15.35
N LEU A 55 5.03 -9.01 16.52
CA LEU A 55 3.75 -9.33 17.14
C LEU A 55 3.16 -8.07 17.78
N GLY A 56 2.52 -7.24 16.96
CA GLY A 56 1.99 -5.94 17.37
C GLY A 56 0.47 -5.92 17.44
N VAL A 57 -0.10 -5.51 18.58
CA VAL A 57 -1.58 -5.37 18.71
C VAL A 57 -2.10 -4.09 18.06
N THR A 58 -3.38 -4.07 17.72
CA THR A 58 -4.04 -2.86 17.19
C THR A 58 -3.92 -1.69 18.16
N GLY A 59 -3.52 -0.53 17.65
CA GLY A 59 -3.33 0.69 18.44
C GLY A 59 -2.04 0.76 19.24
N SER A 60 -1.13 -0.20 19.10
CA SER A 60 0.21 -0.14 19.71
C SER A 60 1.20 0.77 18.96
N GLY A 61 0.84 1.28 17.77
CA GLY A 61 1.71 2.13 16.95
C GLY A 61 2.72 1.35 16.11
N LYS A 62 2.28 0.24 15.48
CA LYS A 62 3.11 -0.63 14.63
C LYS A 62 3.84 0.15 13.53
N THR A 63 3.14 1.04 12.82
CA THR A 63 3.74 1.85 11.74
C THR A 63 4.87 2.74 12.26
N PHE A 64 4.69 3.36 13.44
CA PHE A 64 5.71 4.21 14.03
C PHE A 64 6.95 3.41 14.44
N THR A 65 6.78 2.21 14.98
CA THR A 65 7.88 1.26 15.25
C THR A 65 8.64 0.95 13.96
N ILE A 66 7.94 0.60 12.88
CA ILE A 66 8.58 0.30 11.59
C ILE A 66 9.28 1.54 11.02
N ALA A 67 8.70 2.73 11.11
CA ALA A 67 9.34 3.96 10.67
C ALA A 67 10.68 4.21 11.41
N ASN A 68 10.73 3.98 12.72
CA ASN A 68 11.98 4.05 13.47
C ASN A 68 13.01 3.01 13.01
N VAL A 69 12.56 1.78 12.73
CA VAL A 69 13.45 0.73 12.18
C VAL A 69 14.01 1.14 10.81
N VAL A 70 13.17 1.65 9.90
CA VAL A 70 13.59 2.15 8.59
C VAL A 70 14.62 3.27 8.74
N ALA A 71 14.39 4.23 9.64
CA ALA A 71 15.33 5.31 9.93
C ALA A 71 16.67 4.80 10.48
N ASN A 72 16.66 3.80 11.37
CA ASN A 72 17.87 3.24 11.98
C ASN A 72 18.73 2.40 11.03
N ILE A 73 18.08 1.75 10.06
CA ILE A 73 18.72 0.82 9.11
C ILE A 73 19.11 1.52 7.81
N ASN A 74 18.35 2.54 7.44
CA ASN A 74 18.64 3.41 6.31
C ASN A 74 18.79 2.68 4.96
N LYS A 75 17.87 1.74 4.71
CA LYS A 75 17.77 0.95 3.47
C LYS A 75 16.49 1.32 2.73
N PRO A 76 16.49 1.30 1.39
CA PRO A 76 15.25 1.31 0.62
C PRO A 76 14.31 0.23 1.13
N THR A 77 13.05 0.59 1.33
CA THR A 77 12.09 -0.29 2.01
C THR A 77 10.81 -0.42 1.19
N LEU A 78 10.38 -1.66 0.97
CA LEU A 78 9.07 -1.99 0.41
C LEU A 78 8.11 -2.31 1.57
N ILE A 79 7.04 -1.53 1.73
CA ILE A 79 5.94 -1.82 2.64
C ILE A 79 4.80 -2.46 1.84
N LEU A 80 4.51 -3.74 2.08
CA LEU A 80 3.49 -4.50 1.35
C LEU A 80 2.24 -4.66 2.20
N SER A 81 1.07 -4.25 1.67
CA SER A 81 -0.23 -4.47 2.30
C SER A 81 -1.21 -5.20 1.37
N HIS A 82 -2.11 -6.00 1.92
CA HIS A 82 -3.01 -6.86 1.15
C HIS A 82 -4.17 -6.13 0.44
N ASN A 83 -4.42 -4.86 0.79
CA ASN A 83 -5.52 -4.09 0.20
C ASN A 83 -5.14 -2.62 -0.04
N LYS A 84 -5.84 -1.97 -0.98
CA LYS A 84 -5.56 -0.57 -1.38
C LYS A 84 -5.85 0.44 -0.26
N THR A 85 -6.82 0.18 0.61
CA THR A 85 -7.22 1.09 1.69
C THR A 85 -6.14 1.21 2.76
N LEU A 86 -5.64 0.07 3.26
CA LEU A 86 -4.53 0.03 4.21
C LEU A 86 -3.24 0.55 3.57
N ALA A 87 -2.97 0.21 2.32
CA ALA A 87 -1.81 0.76 1.60
C ALA A 87 -1.87 2.30 1.53
N ALA A 88 -3.04 2.90 1.26
CA ALA A 88 -3.20 4.34 1.24
C ALA A 88 -3.03 4.98 2.63
N GLN A 89 -3.53 4.32 3.69
CA GLN A 89 -3.32 4.76 5.08
C GLN A 89 -1.83 4.75 5.44
N LEU A 90 -1.14 3.63 5.18
CA LEU A 90 0.29 3.50 5.41
C LEU A 90 1.07 4.54 4.61
N TYR A 91 0.73 4.77 3.34
CA TYR A 91 1.36 5.79 2.51
C TYR A 91 1.25 7.20 3.14
N SER A 92 0.06 7.55 3.63
CA SER A 92 -0.18 8.82 4.33
C SER A 92 0.62 8.93 5.63
N GLU A 93 0.65 7.85 6.44
CA GLU A 93 1.42 7.80 7.69
C GLU A 93 2.93 7.93 7.42
N PHE A 94 3.48 7.17 6.48
CA PHE A 94 4.89 7.24 6.10
C PHE A 94 5.26 8.60 5.50
N LYS A 95 4.38 9.24 4.69
CA LYS A 95 4.58 10.63 4.23
C LYS A 95 4.66 11.61 5.39
N GLY A 96 3.84 11.42 6.43
CA GLY A 96 3.90 12.22 7.65
C GLY A 96 5.19 12.00 8.46
N PHE A 97 5.67 10.75 8.51
CA PHE A 97 6.91 10.40 9.21
C PHE A 97 8.17 10.84 8.45
N PHE A 98 8.16 10.84 7.13
CA PHE A 98 9.31 11.15 6.29
C PHE A 98 8.98 12.22 5.24
N PRO A 99 8.67 13.46 5.67
CA PRO A 99 8.26 14.53 4.75
C PRO A 99 9.39 14.97 3.80
N ASN A 100 10.64 14.72 4.17
CA ASN A 100 11.84 15.12 3.41
C ASN A 100 12.44 13.97 2.57
N ASN A 101 11.89 12.76 2.63
CA ASN A 101 12.37 11.59 1.90
C ASN A 101 11.37 11.12 0.82
N ALA A 102 11.82 10.21 -0.04
CA ALA A 102 10.99 9.67 -1.13
C ALA A 102 10.06 8.58 -0.60
N VAL A 103 8.88 8.98 -0.11
CA VAL A 103 7.78 8.04 0.17
C VAL A 103 6.91 7.96 -1.07
N GLU A 104 6.76 6.76 -1.63
CA GLU A 104 6.14 6.50 -2.91
C GLU A 104 5.00 5.47 -2.79
N TYR A 105 4.08 5.50 -3.74
CA TYR A 105 2.87 4.66 -3.73
C TYR A 105 2.75 3.80 -4.98
N TYR A 106 2.64 2.48 -4.82
CA TYR A 106 2.64 1.54 -5.92
C TYR A 106 1.51 0.52 -5.81
N VAL A 107 0.35 0.81 -6.39
CA VAL A 107 -0.80 -0.12 -6.43
C VAL A 107 -1.29 -0.31 -7.87
N SER A 108 -2.28 -1.18 -8.07
CA SER A 108 -2.94 -1.28 -9.36
C SER A 108 -3.57 0.07 -9.73
N TYR A 109 -3.11 0.61 -10.86
CA TYR A 109 -3.64 1.80 -11.54
C TYR A 109 -4.99 1.59 -12.24
N TYR A 110 -5.62 0.42 -12.09
CA TYR A 110 -6.96 0.23 -12.62
C TYR A 110 -8.01 0.64 -11.58
N ASP A 111 -8.92 1.53 -11.98
CA ASP A 111 -10.16 1.80 -11.25
C ASP A 111 -11.16 0.66 -11.47
N TYR A 112 -11.20 0.15 -12.70
CA TYR A 112 -11.94 -1.04 -13.10
C TYR A 112 -11.05 -1.95 -13.93
N TYR A 113 -11.12 -3.26 -13.68
CA TYR A 113 -10.38 -4.24 -14.45
C TYR A 113 -11.15 -5.57 -14.55
N GLN A 114 -11.53 -5.92 -15.77
CA GLN A 114 -12.03 -7.23 -16.13
C GLN A 114 -10.95 -7.95 -16.96
N PRO A 115 -10.41 -9.07 -16.46
CA PRO A 115 -9.43 -9.83 -17.23
C PRO A 115 -10.09 -10.57 -18.40
N GLU A 116 -9.28 -10.81 -19.44
CA GLU A 116 -9.62 -11.77 -20.49
C GLU A 116 -9.78 -13.17 -19.88
N ALA A 117 -10.88 -13.85 -20.18
CA ALA A 117 -11.16 -15.19 -19.69
C ALA A 117 -12.02 -15.99 -20.67
N TYR A 118 -11.91 -17.31 -20.61
CA TYR A 118 -12.80 -18.22 -21.32
C TYR A 118 -13.38 -19.24 -20.34
N LEU A 119 -14.70 -19.40 -20.40
CA LEU A 119 -15.49 -20.32 -19.57
C LEU A 119 -15.97 -21.49 -20.45
N PRO A 120 -15.27 -22.65 -20.43
CA PRO A 120 -15.62 -23.77 -21.31
C PRO A 120 -17.02 -24.33 -21.06
N SER A 121 -17.50 -24.28 -19.81
CA SER A 121 -18.81 -24.80 -19.42
C SER A 121 -19.99 -24.10 -20.10
N THR A 122 -19.83 -22.83 -20.47
CA THR A 122 -20.86 -21.99 -21.09
C THR A 122 -20.45 -21.49 -22.47
N ASP A 123 -19.31 -21.97 -22.99
CA ASP A 123 -18.67 -21.48 -24.22
C ASP A 123 -18.62 -19.94 -24.30
N THR A 124 -18.29 -19.30 -23.18
CA THR A 124 -18.33 -17.84 -23.07
C THR A 124 -16.92 -17.29 -23.05
N TYR A 125 -16.61 -16.45 -24.03
CA TYR A 125 -15.41 -15.62 -24.05
C TYR A 125 -15.73 -14.25 -23.45
N ILE A 126 -14.92 -13.85 -22.47
CA ILE A 126 -15.03 -12.58 -21.76
C ILE A 126 -13.88 -11.71 -22.22
N GLU A 127 -14.21 -10.60 -22.88
CA GLU A 127 -13.23 -9.62 -23.32
C GLU A 127 -12.61 -8.86 -22.14
N LYS A 128 -11.35 -8.47 -22.34
CA LYS A 128 -10.64 -7.58 -21.44
C LYS A 128 -11.26 -6.18 -21.52
N ASP A 129 -11.60 -5.64 -20.37
CA ASP A 129 -12.09 -4.26 -20.23
C ASP A 129 -11.45 -3.60 -19.01
N LEU A 130 -11.12 -2.32 -19.10
CA LEU A 130 -10.38 -1.62 -18.06
C LEU A 130 -10.59 -0.10 -18.10
N ALA A 131 -10.41 0.50 -16.93
CA ALA A 131 -10.30 1.95 -16.77
C ALA A 131 -9.01 2.26 -15.98
N ILE A 132 -8.12 3.06 -16.58
CA ILE A 132 -6.86 3.48 -15.95
C ILE A 132 -7.09 4.75 -15.15
N ASN A 133 -6.46 4.81 -13.99
CA ASN A 133 -6.37 5.98 -13.13
C ASN A 133 -5.00 6.65 -13.34
N ASP A 134 -5.01 7.78 -14.04
CA ASP A 134 -3.79 8.51 -14.42
C ASP A 134 -2.98 9.00 -13.19
N GLU A 135 -3.64 9.33 -12.09
CA GLU A 135 -2.96 9.75 -10.87
C GLU A 135 -2.23 8.60 -10.20
N ILE A 136 -2.78 7.38 -10.22
CA ILE A 136 -2.06 6.20 -9.74
C ILE A 136 -0.93 5.81 -10.69
N ASP A 137 -1.11 5.93 -12.01
CA ASP A 137 -0.05 5.65 -12.97
C ASP A 137 1.16 6.58 -12.78
N LYS A 138 0.90 7.88 -12.58
CA LYS A 138 1.91 8.86 -12.17
C LYS A 138 2.68 8.41 -10.93
N LEU A 139 1.96 8.01 -9.88
CA LEU A 139 2.59 7.57 -8.62
C LEU A 139 3.44 6.30 -8.82
N ARG A 140 3.02 5.39 -9.70
CA ARG A 140 3.81 4.21 -10.05
C ARG A 140 5.11 4.59 -10.77
N LEU A 141 5.04 5.52 -11.72
CA LEU A 141 6.22 6.05 -12.42
C LEU A 141 7.14 6.82 -11.46
N ALA A 142 6.59 7.57 -10.51
CA ALA A 142 7.35 8.24 -9.47
C ALA A 142 8.12 7.23 -8.61
N ALA A 143 7.47 6.14 -8.19
CA ALA A 143 8.11 5.08 -7.42
C ALA A 143 9.30 4.44 -8.15
N THR A 144 9.13 4.05 -9.42
CA THR A 144 10.21 3.41 -10.19
C THR A 144 11.34 4.39 -10.50
N SER A 145 11.01 5.66 -10.78
CA SER A 145 12.00 6.72 -11.01
C SER A 145 12.79 7.02 -9.74
N ALA A 146 12.14 7.05 -8.58
CA ALA A 146 12.79 7.25 -7.28
C ALA A 146 13.78 6.11 -6.98
N LEU A 147 13.40 4.86 -7.21
CA LEU A 147 14.28 3.70 -7.03
C LEU A 147 15.51 3.73 -7.96
N LEU A 148 15.33 4.14 -9.22
CA LEU A 148 16.43 4.21 -10.19
C LEU A 148 17.29 5.47 -10.08
N SER A 149 16.86 6.46 -9.30
CA SER A 149 17.61 7.70 -9.10
C SER A 149 18.94 7.54 -8.36
N GLY A 150 19.16 6.37 -7.74
CA GLY A 150 20.32 6.09 -6.88
C GLY A 150 20.15 6.56 -5.43
N ARG A 151 18.98 7.13 -5.09
CA ARG A 151 18.62 7.45 -3.71
C ARG A 151 18.46 6.19 -2.87
N LYS A 152 18.86 6.29 -1.59
CA LYS A 152 18.72 5.20 -0.61
C LYS A 152 17.57 5.42 0.38
N ASP A 153 17.05 6.64 0.43
CA ASP A 153 15.97 7.08 1.31
C ASP A 153 14.59 6.93 0.65
N VAL A 154 14.33 5.75 0.08
CA VAL A 154 13.08 5.44 -0.64
C VAL A 154 12.23 4.45 0.15
N VAL A 155 11.01 4.82 0.48
CA VAL A 155 9.97 3.90 0.99
C VAL A 155 8.90 3.77 -0.07
N VAL A 156 8.65 2.56 -0.56
CA VAL A 156 7.53 2.31 -1.47
C VAL A 156 6.45 1.55 -0.72
N VAL A 157 5.26 2.14 -0.60
CA VAL A 157 4.08 1.46 -0.07
C VAL A 157 3.30 0.85 -1.22
N SER A 158 3.11 -0.47 -1.19
CA SER A 158 2.58 -1.23 -2.31
C SER A 158 1.52 -2.25 -1.90
N SER A 159 0.64 -2.57 -2.85
CA SER A 159 -0.17 -3.79 -2.77
C SER A 159 0.56 -4.99 -3.39
N VAL A 160 -0.12 -6.11 -3.58
CA VAL A 160 0.41 -7.22 -4.41
C VAL A 160 0.75 -6.82 -5.86
N SER A 161 0.45 -5.58 -6.29
CA SER A 161 0.92 -5.03 -7.57
C SER A 161 2.45 -5.11 -7.74
N CYS A 162 3.23 -5.06 -6.65
CA CYS A 162 4.69 -5.16 -6.70
C CYS A 162 5.23 -6.48 -7.29
N ILE A 163 4.45 -7.57 -7.24
CA ILE A 163 4.85 -8.88 -7.77
C ILE A 163 4.35 -9.14 -9.20
N TYR A 164 3.64 -8.21 -9.81
CA TYR A 164 3.17 -8.34 -11.19
C TYR A 164 4.22 -7.88 -12.19
N GLY A 165 4.16 -8.49 -13.38
CA GLY A 165 5.05 -8.20 -14.50
C GLY A 165 5.07 -6.73 -14.90
N MET A 166 6.28 -6.18 -15.11
CA MET A 166 6.51 -4.87 -15.70
C MET A 166 7.72 -4.90 -16.64
N GLY A 167 8.01 -3.77 -17.29
CA GLY A 167 9.14 -3.65 -18.20
C GLY A 167 10.49 -3.92 -17.52
N ASN A 168 11.45 -4.36 -18.31
CA ASN A 168 12.82 -4.61 -17.90
C ASN A 168 13.45 -3.34 -17.30
N PRO A 169 13.95 -3.37 -16.04
CA PRO A 169 14.60 -2.20 -15.42
C PRO A 169 15.78 -1.66 -16.22
N ALA A 170 16.54 -2.53 -16.90
CA ALA A 170 17.68 -2.11 -17.72
C ALA A 170 17.24 -1.29 -18.93
N ASP A 171 16.13 -1.66 -19.58
CA ASP A 171 15.58 -0.92 -20.70
C ASP A 171 15.02 0.44 -20.24
N PHE A 172 14.39 0.49 -19.06
CA PHE A 172 13.96 1.75 -18.47
C PHE A 172 15.14 2.67 -18.17
N TYR A 173 16.22 2.14 -17.56
CA TYR A 173 17.43 2.89 -17.24
C TYR A 173 18.17 3.41 -18.50
N ASN A 174 18.29 2.58 -19.54
CA ASN A 174 18.99 2.94 -20.78
C ASN A 174 18.30 4.07 -21.56
N ASN A 175 17.02 4.33 -21.28
CA ASN A 175 16.25 5.42 -21.89
C ASN A 175 16.12 6.65 -20.96
N VAL A 176 16.88 6.72 -19.88
CA VAL A 176 16.97 7.94 -19.07
C VAL A 176 17.76 9.00 -19.83
N ILE A 177 17.18 10.19 -19.97
CA ILE A 177 17.85 11.32 -20.62
C ILE A 177 18.53 12.16 -19.54
N GLU A 178 19.86 12.16 -19.54
CA GLU A 178 20.65 13.01 -18.66
C GLU A 178 21.00 14.33 -19.36
N ILE A 179 20.68 15.45 -18.71
CA ILE A 179 20.97 16.81 -19.18
C ILE A 179 21.73 17.59 -18.10
N GLU A 180 22.58 18.51 -18.55
CA GLU A 180 23.44 19.34 -17.69
C GLU A 180 23.64 20.71 -18.35
N CYS A 181 23.62 21.77 -17.57
CA CYS A 181 23.91 23.12 -18.04
C CYS A 181 25.36 23.20 -18.58
N GLY A 182 25.55 23.90 -19.70
CA GLY A 182 26.83 23.98 -20.42
C GLY A 182 27.11 22.80 -21.35
N ARG A 183 26.25 21.77 -21.38
CA ARG A 183 26.40 20.64 -22.30
C ARG A 183 26.00 21.04 -23.73
N MET A 184 26.86 20.74 -24.69
CA MET A 184 26.52 20.81 -26.11
C MET A 184 25.57 19.68 -26.49
N LEU A 185 24.35 20.02 -26.87
CA LEU A 185 23.29 19.13 -27.33
C LEU A 185 22.39 19.86 -28.32
N ASP A 186 22.39 19.43 -29.59
CA ASP A 186 21.43 19.95 -30.58
C ASP A 186 19.99 19.73 -30.10
N ARG A 187 19.18 20.78 -30.19
CA ARG A 187 17.80 20.76 -29.72
C ARG A 187 16.99 19.65 -30.40
N ASN A 188 17.13 19.43 -31.71
CA ASN A 188 16.35 18.40 -32.40
C ASN A 188 16.77 16.99 -32.00
N VAL A 189 18.05 16.77 -31.66
CA VAL A 189 18.52 15.52 -31.05
C VAL A 189 17.85 15.31 -29.68
N PHE A 190 17.77 16.35 -28.86
CA PHE A 190 17.06 16.28 -27.58
C PHE A 190 15.57 15.92 -27.76
N LEU A 191 14.87 16.57 -28.70
CA LEU A 191 13.46 16.25 -28.98
C LEU A 191 13.26 14.81 -29.45
N ARG A 192 14.17 14.27 -30.27
CA ARG A 192 14.11 12.85 -30.69
C ARG A 192 14.27 11.91 -29.49
N ARG A 193 15.21 12.19 -28.58
CA ARG A 193 15.39 11.40 -27.36
C ARG A 193 14.15 11.40 -26.47
N LEU A 194 13.43 12.53 -26.39
CA LEU A 194 12.16 12.59 -25.67
C LEU A 194 11.11 11.66 -26.30
N VAL A 195 10.99 11.67 -27.63
CA VAL A 195 10.11 10.74 -28.35
C VAL A 195 10.52 9.29 -28.15
N ASP A 196 11.82 8.98 -28.21
CA ASP A 196 12.35 7.64 -27.94
C ASP A 196 12.05 7.19 -26.50
N SER A 197 11.96 8.15 -25.56
CA SER A 197 11.55 7.96 -24.16
C SER A 197 10.03 8.03 -23.94
N LEU A 198 9.26 7.88 -25.03
CA LEU A 198 7.80 7.83 -25.08
C LEU A 198 7.06 9.12 -24.70
N TYR A 199 7.74 10.27 -24.74
CA TYR A 199 7.05 11.56 -24.64
C TYR A 199 6.42 11.98 -25.96
N THR A 200 5.24 12.60 -25.89
CA THR A 200 4.52 13.08 -27.08
C THR A 200 4.67 14.58 -27.27
N ARG A 201 4.97 15.04 -28.48
CA ARG A 201 4.99 16.47 -28.78
C ARG A 201 3.56 17.01 -28.89
N ASN A 202 3.21 17.99 -28.05
CA ASN A 202 1.94 18.70 -28.16
C ASN A 202 2.13 20.18 -27.80
N ASP A 203 2.16 21.04 -28.82
CA ASP A 203 2.41 22.47 -28.65
C ASP A 203 1.17 23.25 -28.15
N ILE A 204 -0.03 22.65 -28.24
CA ILE A 204 -1.30 23.29 -27.86
C ILE A 204 -1.66 22.92 -26.41
N ASP A 205 -1.76 21.62 -26.14
CA ASP A 205 -2.23 21.09 -24.86
C ASP A 205 -1.13 20.29 -24.17
N LEU A 206 -0.51 20.93 -23.19
CA LEU A 206 0.63 20.37 -22.47
C LEU A 206 0.12 19.59 -21.26
N ASN A 207 -0.12 18.30 -21.47
CA ASN A 207 -0.47 17.31 -20.45
C ASN A 207 0.76 16.51 -20.00
N ARG A 208 0.64 15.73 -18.92
CA ARG A 208 1.69 14.82 -18.44
C ARG A 208 2.16 13.89 -19.57
N GLY A 209 3.46 13.64 -19.65
CA GLY A 209 4.05 12.83 -20.72
C GLY A 209 4.18 13.57 -22.06
N ASN A 210 3.83 14.86 -22.12
CA ASN A 210 3.99 15.68 -23.31
C ASN A 210 5.13 16.69 -23.19
N PHE A 211 5.64 17.14 -24.32
CA PHE A 211 6.53 18.30 -24.40
C PHE A 211 6.10 19.26 -25.51
N ARG A 212 6.55 20.51 -25.39
CA ARG A 212 6.35 21.55 -26.41
C ARG A 212 7.62 22.38 -26.61
N VAL A 213 7.69 23.07 -27.75
CA VAL A 213 8.81 23.95 -28.09
C VAL A 213 8.32 25.38 -28.26
N LYS A 214 8.94 26.32 -27.54
CA LYS A 214 8.66 27.76 -27.64
C LYS A 214 9.96 28.53 -27.83
N GLY A 215 10.28 28.87 -29.07
CA GLY A 215 11.56 29.48 -29.40
C GLY A 215 12.70 28.56 -28.98
N ASP A 216 13.57 29.03 -28.10
CA ASP A 216 14.74 28.29 -27.62
C ASP A 216 14.48 27.47 -26.35
N THR A 217 13.22 27.44 -25.90
CA THR A 217 12.80 26.71 -24.70
C THR A 217 12.04 25.44 -25.08
N VAL A 218 12.39 24.34 -24.41
CA VAL A 218 11.64 23.08 -24.43
C VAL A 218 10.99 22.89 -23.08
N ASP A 219 9.66 22.91 -23.05
CA ASP A 219 8.85 22.68 -21.87
C ASP A 219 8.40 21.21 -21.87
N ILE A 220 8.68 20.46 -20.80
CA ILE A 220 8.38 19.02 -20.69
C ILE A 220 7.53 18.80 -19.46
N TYR A 221 6.32 18.29 -19.62
CA TYR A 221 5.51 17.87 -18.49
C TYR A 221 5.89 16.43 -18.13
N LEU A 222 6.67 16.27 -17.06
CA LEU A 222 7.16 14.98 -16.61
C LEU A 222 5.98 14.04 -16.26
N ALA A 223 6.07 12.78 -16.67
CA ALA A 223 5.00 11.80 -16.44
C ALA A 223 4.83 11.42 -14.95
N TYR A 224 5.88 11.65 -14.15
CA TYR A 224 6.00 11.25 -12.75
C TYR A 224 6.02 12.43 -11.77
N SER A 225 5.82 13.67 -12.24
CA SER A 225 5.84 14.88 -11.41
C SER A 225 4.66 15.79 -11.75
N ASP A 226 4.29 16.64 -10.79
CA ASP A 226 3.32 17.73 -10.98
C ASP A 226 3.98 19.01 -11.53
N HIS A 227 5.31 19.00 -11.72
CA HIS A 227 6.08 20.11 -12.25
C HIS A 227 6.44 19.93 -13.72
N LEU A 228 6.55 21.06 -14.41
CA LEU A 228 7.08 21.14 -15.75
C LEU A 228 8.60 21.33 -15.66
N LEU A 229 9.36 20.57 -16.44
CA LEU A 229 10.78 20.81 -16.63
C LEU A 229 10.99 21.71 -17.85
N ARG A 230 11.57 22.88 -17.62
CA ARG A 230 11.94 23.84 -18.65
C ARG A 230 13.43 23.74 -18.94
N VAL A 231 13.76 23.45 -20.19
CA VAL A 231 15.14 23.42 -20.69
C VAL A 231 15.31 24.56 -21.69
N THR A 232 16.19 25.50 -21.38
CA THR A 232 16.51 26.66 -22.22
C THR A 232 17.80 26.41 -22.97
N PHE A 233 17.80 26.64 -24.28
CA PHE A 233 18.97 26.48 -25.14
C PHE A 233 19.54 27.84 -25.56
N TRP A 234 20.85 27.90 -25.74
CA TRP A 234 21.54 28.98 -26.44
C TRP A 234 22.29 28.38 -27.63
N GLY A 235 21.67 28.41 -28.81
CA GLY A 235 22.15 27.64 -29.96
C GLY A 235 22.07 26.14 -29.67
N ASP A 236 23.23 25.47 -29.62
CA ASP A 236 23.36 24.04 -29.33
C ASP A 236 23.84 23.75 -27.89
N GLU A 237 23.80 24.74 -27.00
CA GLU A 237 24.19 24.60 -25.59
C GLU A 237 22.95 24.65 -24.69
N ILE A 238 22.89 23.80 -23.67
CA ILE A 238 21.88 23.90 -22.61
C ILE A 238 22.27 25.04 -21.67
N ASP A 239 21.56 26.16 -21.72
CA ASP A 239 21.82 27.36 -20.92
C ASP A 239 21.21 27.26 -19.52
N GLY A 240 20.00 26.70 -19.42
CA GLY A 240 19.27 26.62 -18.14
C GLY A 240 18.34 25.43 -18.04
N ILE A 241 18.21 24.90 -16.81
CA ILE A 241 17.29 23.83 -16.45
C ILE A 241 16.50 24.26 -15.21
N GLU A 242 15.18 24.29 -15.30
CA GLU A 242 14.32 24.79 -14.23
C GLU A 242 13.05 23.95 -14.10
N GLU A 243 12.61 23.66 -12.87
CA GLU A 243 11.24 23.22 -12.62
C GLU A 243 10.32 24.43 -12.51
N VAL A 244 9.16 24.33 -13.16
CA VAL A 244 8.18 25.41 -13.31
C VAL A 244 6.81 24.87 -12.96
N ASP A 245 6.02 25.68 -12.25
CA ASP A 245 4.62 25.35 -12.00
C ASP A 245 3.82 25.41 -13.33
N PRO A 246 3.11 24.33 -13.72
CA PRO A 246 2.49 24.23 -15.04
C PRO A 246 1.34 25.24 -15.26
N VAL A 247 0.75 25.77 -14.18
CA VAL A 247 -0.41 26.68 -14.25
C VAL A 247 0.04 28.14 -14.25
N SER A 248 0.84 28.54 -13.29
CA SER A 248 1.31 29.91 -13.10
C SER A 248 2.53 30.26 -13.96
N GLY A 249 3.30 29.25 -14.39
CA GLY A 249 4.54 29.44 -15.14
C GLY A 249 5.70 30.00 -14.29
N VAL A 250 5.55 30.04 -12.97
CA VAL A 250 6.58 30.52 -12.03
C VAL A 250 7.64 29.43 -11.81
N THR A 251 8.91 29.82 -11.87
CA THR A 251 10.03 28.93 -11.55
C THR A 251 9.98 28.51 -10.08
N VAL A 252 9.93 27.20 -9.86
CA VAL A 252 9.94 26.56 -8.54
C VAL A 252 11.38 26.39 -8.07
N ALA A 253 12.25 25.84 -8.91
CA ALA A 253 13.65 25.58 -8.57
C ALA A 253 14.55 25.49 -9.83
N PRO A 254 15.78 26.05 -9.80
CA PRO A 254 16.78 25.84 -10.83
C PRO A 254 17.65 24.60 -10.55
N PHE A 255 18.18 24.00 -11.62
CA PHE A 255 19.03 22.80 -11.56
C PHE A 255 20.28 22.96 -12.44
N GLN A 256 21.39 22.36 -12.02
CA GLN A 256 22.62 22.27 -12.84
C GLN A 256 22.61 21.02 -13.73
N ALA A 257 22.01 19.93 -13.25
CA ALA A 257 21.83 18.69 -14.00
C ALA A 257 20.49 18.06 -13.62
N TYR A 258 19.90 17.31 -14.56
CA TYR A 258 18.61 16.67 -14.38
C TYR A 258 18.55 15.33 -15.13
N LYS A 259 17.80 14.38 -14.58
CA LYS A 259 17.50 13.08 -15.23
C LYS A 259 16.03 13.02 -15.58
N ILE A 260 15.73 12.82 -16.85
CA ILE A 260 14.37 12.67 -17.36
C ILE A 260 14.12 11.18 -17.58
N TYR A 261 13.21 10.59 -16.81
CA TYR A 261 12.85 9.18 -16.93
C TYR A 261 11.78 8.98 -18.02
N PRO A 262 11.66 7.78 -18.60
CA PRO A 262 10.64 7.48 -19.60
C PRO A 262 9.22 7.77 -19.14
N ALA A 263 8.35 8.16 -20.08
CA ALA A 263 6.95 8.47 -19.81
C ALA A 263 6.07 7.23 -19.56
N ASN A 264 6.60 6.03 -19.75
CA ASN A 264 5.88 4.76 -19.55
C ASN A 264 6.83 3.68 -18.98
N LEU A 265 6.28 2.77 -18.18
CA LEU A 265 7.01 1.62 -17.61
C LEU A 265 7.38 0.56 -18.64
N PHE A 266 6.62 0.46 -19.73
CA PHE A 266 6.84 -0.55 -20.77
C PHE A 266 7.61 0.05 -21.94
N MET A 267 8.93 -0.02 -21.85
CA MET A 267 9.84 0.40 -22.89
C MET A 267 10.16 -0.77 -23.83
N THR A 268 10.17 -0.53 -25.14
CA THR A 268 10.61 -1.52 -26.13
C THR A 268 11.28 -0.82 -27.29
N THR A 269 12.40 -1.37 -27.75
CA THR A 269 13.13 -0.86 -28.92
C THR A 269 12.56 -1.42 -30.21
N LYS A 270 12.67 -0.68 -31.32
CA LYS A 270 12.24 -1.17 -32.64
C LYS A 270 12.89 -2.50 -33.03
N GLU A 271 14.15 -2.69 -32.66
CA GLU A 271 14.86 -3.95 -32.88
C GLU A 271 14.28 -5.11 -32.05
N ALA A 272 13.96 -4.86 -30.78
CA ALA A 272 13.29 -5.84 -29.92
C ALA A 272 11.91 -6.22 -30.47
N THR A 273 11.12 -5.24 -30.93
CA THR A 273 9.82 -5.48 -31.57
C THR A 273 9.93 -6.39 -32.79
N LEU A 274 10.90 -6.13 -33.69
CA LEU A 274 11.10 -6.96 -34.89
C LEU A 274 11.55 -8.39 -34.55
N ARG A 275 12.40 -8.56 -33.52
CA ARG A 275 12.77 -9.89 -33.03
C ARG A 275 11.58 -10.62 -32.41
N ALA A 276 10.79 -9.92 -31.58
CA ALA A 276 9.62 -10.47 -30.93
C ALA A 276 8.60 -10.99 -31.94
N ILE A 277 8.29 -10.22 -32.99
CA ILE A 277 7.37 -10.63 -34.05
C ILE A 277 7.81 -11.94 -34.71
N ARG A 278 9.10 -12.11 -35.02
CA ARG A 278 9.61 -13.35 -35.62
C ARG A 278 9.42 -14.55 -34.69
N GLN A 279 9.72 -14.37 -33.40
CA GLN A 279 9.54 -15.43 -32.40
C GLN A 279 8.06 -15.79 -32.19
N ILE A 280 7.17 -14.80 -32.23
CA ILE A 280 5.71 -15.00 -32.16
C ILE A 280 5.25 -15.82 -33.36
N GLU A 281 5.73 -15.51 -34.57
CA GLU A 281 5.39 -16.24 -35.80
C GLU A 281 5.88 -17.70 -35.78
N ASP A 282 7.09 -17.93 -35.27
CA ASP A 282 7.65 -19.27 -35.09
C ASP A 282 6.81 -20.11 -34.11
N ASP A 283 6.46 -19.55 -32.96
CA ASP A 283 5.67 -20.25 -31.94
C ASP A 283 4.20 -20.41 -32.37
N LEU A 284 3.65 -19.47 -33.14
CA LEU A 284 2.34 -19.60 -33.77
C LEU A 284 2.29 -20.81 -34.70
N THR A 285 3.30 -20.93 -35.58
CA THR A 285 3.38 -22.02 -36.56
C THR A 285 3.42 -23.38 -35.85
N LYS A 286 4.25 -23.52 -34.81
CA LYS A 286 4.34 -24.74 -34.00
C LYS A 286 3.03 -25.05 -33.28
N GLN A 287 2.41 -24.05 -32.66
CA GLN A 287 1.19 -24.25 -31.86
C GLN A 287 -0.02 -24.60 -32.72
N VAL A 288 -0.16 -23.98 -33.91
CA VAL A 288 -1.20 -24.33 -34.88
C VAL A 288 -1.01 -25.76 -35.38
N ALA A 289 0.22 -26.17 -35.71
CA ALA A 289 0.51 -27.54 -36.12
C ALA A 289 0.19 -28.56 -35.00
N TYR A 290 0.51 -28.22 -33.75
CA TYR A 290 0.15 -29.02 -32.59
C TYR A 290 -1.37 -29.21 -32.47
N PHE A 291 -2.16 -28.13 -32.50
CA PHE A 291 -3.62 -28.23 -32.40
C PHE A 291 -4.24 -29.07 -33.51
N ARG A 292 -3.78 -28.91 -34.76
CA ARG A 292 -4.21 -29.76 -35.88
C ARG A 292 -3.87 -31.24 -35.66
N SER A 293 -2.67 -31.53 -35.14
CA SER A 293 -2.24 -32.91 -34.90
C SER A 293 -3.09 -33.66 -33.87
N ILE A 294 -3.75 -32.94 -32.95
CA ILE A 294 -4.65 -33.50 -31.92
C ILE A 294 -6.14 -33.31 -32.26
N GLY A 295 -6.47 -32.93 -33.51
CA GLY A 295 -7.84 -32.80 -33.99
C GLY A 295 -8.58 -31.52 -33.55
N LYS A 296 -7.88 -30.53 -33.01
CA LYS A 296 -8.43 -29.24 -32.54
C LYS A 296 -8.37 -28.15 -33.62
N GLU A 297 -9.08 -28.37 -34.73
CA GLU A 297 -9.04 -27.46 -35.89
C GLU A 297 -9.62 -26.06 -35.60
N TYR A 298 -10.65 -25.97 -34.76
CA TYR A 298 -11.26 -24.68 -34.40
C TYR A 298 -10.32 -23.82 -33.56
N GLU A 299 -9.66 -24.40 -32.57
CA GLU A 299 -8.64 -23.74 -31.76
C GLU A 299 -7.43 -23.34 -32.59
N ALA A 300 -6.99 -24.20 -33.52
CA ALA A 300 -5.90 -23.89 -34.44
C ALA A 300 -6.22 -22.66 -35.32
N LYS A 301 -7.42 -22.63 -35.90
CA LYS A 301 -7.89 -21.52 -36.73
C LYS A 301 -8.05 -20.23 -35.92
N ARG A 302 -8.67 -20.31 -34.74
CA ARG A 302 -8.87 -19.18 -33.81
C ARG A 302 -7.54 -18.54 -33.43
N LEU A 303 -6.57 -19.36 -33.02
CA LEU A 303 -5.24 -18.89 -32.63
C LEU A 303 -4.53 -18.21 -33.80
N TYR A 304 -4.59 -18.82 -34.99
CA TYR A 304 -3.99 -18.26 -36.21
C TYR A 304 -4.55 -16.87 -36.54
N GLU A 305 -5.87 -16.72 -36.59
CA GLU A 305 -6.53 -15.45 -36.92
C GLU A 305 -6.19 -14.37 -35.89
N ARG A 306 -6.30 -14.69 -34.59
CA ARG A 306 -6.03 -13.77 -33.47
C ARG A 306 -4.59 -13.27 -33.48
N VAL A 307 -3.62 -14.18 -33.53
CA VAL A 307 -2.19 -13.83 -33.41
C VAL A 307 -1.68 -13.14 -34.67
N THR A 308 -2.17 -13.54 -35.86
CA THR A 308 -1.81 -12.86 -37.11
C THR A 308 -2.28 -11.41 -37.10
N TYR A 309 -3.53 -11.17 -36.69
CA TYR A 309 -4.05 -9.81 -36.51
C TYR A 309 -3.25 -9.01 -35.49
N ASP A 310 -2.96 -9.59 -34.32
CA ASP A 310 -2.16 -8.91 -33.29
C ASP A 310 -0.76 -8.55 -33.81
N MET A 311 -0.10 -9.43 -34.58
CA MET A 311 1.20 -9.15 -35.21
C MET A 311 1.13 -8.03 -36.26
N GLU A 312 0.07 -7.97 -37.07
CA GLU A 312 -0.15 -6.87 -38.02
C GLU A 312 -0.31 -5.54 -37.28
N MET A 313 -1.10 -5.51 -36.21
CA MET A 313 -1.28 -4.33 -35.37
C MET A 313 0.03 -3.86 -34.73
N ILE A 314 0.85 -4.80 -34.22
CA ILE A 314 2.17 -4.47 -33.67
C ILE A 314 3.11 -3.90 -34.74
N ARG A 315 3.07 -4.40 -35.99
CA ARG A 315 3.91 -3.89 -37.09
C ARG A 315 3.52 -2.47 -37.51
N GLU A 316 2.23 -2.21 -37.64
CA GLU A 316 1.72 -0.94 -38.19
C GLU A 316 1.62 0.16 -37.13
N LEU A 317 1.14 -0.17 -35.92
CA LEU A 317 0.86 0.80 -34.86
C LEU A 317 1.84 0.72 -33.68
N GLY A 318 2.70 -0.29 -33.62
CA GLY A 318 3.59 -0.53 -32.48
C GLY A 318 2.88 -1.10 -31.25
N HIS A 319 1.56 -1.31 -31.29
CA HIS A 319 0.78 -1.86 -30.18
C HIS A 319 -0.41 -2.71 -30.69
N CYS A 320 -0.92 -3.60 -29.82
CA CYS A 320 -2.19 -4.29 -30.01
C CYS A 320 -2.95 -4.41 -28.68
N SER A 321 -4.25 -4.73 -28.74
CA SER A 321 -5.01 -5.05 -27.54
C SER A 321 -4.50 -6.37 -26.93
N GLY A 322 -4.18 -6.35 -25.63
CA GLY A 322 -3.63 -7.50 -24.93
C GLY A 322 -2.15 -7.76 -25.24
N ILE A 323 -1.39 -6.73 -25.64
CA ILE A 323 0.05 -6.82 -25.96
C ILE A 323 0.88 -7.48 -24.85
N GLU A 324 0.44 -7.36 -23.59
CA GLU A 324 1.12 -7.98 -22.44
C GLU A 324 1.19 -9.52 -22.54
N ASN A 325 0.32 -10.16 -23.32
CA ASN A 325 0.37 -11.61 -23.55
C ASN A 325 1.59 -12.04 -24.38
N TYR A 326 2.29 -11.08 -24.98
CA TYR A 326 3.52 -11.28 -25.73
C TYR A 326 4.76 -10.77 -24.98
N SER A 327 4.63 -10.35 -23.70
CA SER A 327 5.69 -9.68 -22.95
C SER A 327 7.02 -10.45 -22.94
N ARG A 328 6.97 -11.79 -22.81
CA ARG A 328 8.16 -12.65 -22.88
C ARG A 328 9.04 -12.38 -24.10
N TYR A 329 8.42 -12.19 -25.27
CA TYR A 329 9.14 -11.98 -26.52
C TYR A 329 9.78 -10.59 -26.57
N PHE A 330 9.08 -9.56 -26.07
CA PHE A 330 9.59 -8.20 -26.01
C PHE A 330 10.76 -8.07 -25.03
N ASP A 331 10.67 -8.74 -23.89
CA ASP A 331 11.75 -8.79 -22.89
C ASP A 331 12.94 -9.64 -23.34
N GLY A 332 12.79 -10.44 -24.41
CA GLY A 332 13.81 -11.40 -24.84
C GLY A 332 14.05 -12.54 -23.85
N ARG A 333 13.06 -12.84 -23.00
CA ARG A 333 13.14 -13.84 -21.93
C ARG A 333 12.95 -15.26 -22.46
N GLU A 334 13.65 -16.22 -21.85
CA GLU A 334 13.41 -17.64 -22.11
C GLU A 334 12.07 -18.12 -21.53
N ALA A 335 11.49 -19.17 -22.11
CA ALA A 335 10.23 -19.75 -21.66
C ALA A 335 10.30 -20.21 -20.19
N GLY A 336 9.25 -19.92 -19.42
CA GLY A 336 9.15 -20.29 -18.01
C GLY A 336 9.92 -19.40 -17.03
N THR A 337 10.80 -18.51 -17.50
CA THR A 337 11.50 -17.55 -16.64
C THR A 337 10.53 -16.60 -15.95
N ARG A 338 10.89 -16.12 -14.75
CA ARG A 338 10.07 -15.13 -14.05
C ARG A 338 10.02 -13.81 -14.84
N PRO A 339 8.89 -13.08 -14.80
CA PRO A 339 8.85 -11.72 -15.31
C PRO A 339 9.62 -10.77 -14.38
N TYR A 340 10.00 -9.61 -14.92
CA TYR A 340 10.47 -8.49 -14.11
C TYR A 340 9.31 -7.89 -13.31
N CYS A 341 9.56 -7.44 -12.09
CA CYS A 341 8.57 -6.82 -11.22
C CYS A 341 9.18 -5.64 -10.44
N LEU A 342 8.42 -5.03 -9.51
CA LEU A 342 8.90 -3.85 -8.78
C LEU A 342 10.16 -4.17 -7.97
N LEU A 343 10.26 -5.39 -7.45
CA LEU A 343 11.40 -5.82 -6.63
C LEU A 343 12.72 -5.78 -7.42
N ASP A 344 12.68 -5.89 -8.75
CA ASP A 344 13.88 -5.78 -9.60
C ASP A 344 14.41 -4.33 -9.73
N PHE A 345 13.61 -3.33 -9.35
CA PHE A 345 14.03 -1.92 -9.31
C PHE A 345 14.69 -1.56 -7.98
N PHE A 346 14.53 -2.37 -6.94
CA PHE A 346 15.22 -2.17 -5.68
C PHE A 346 16.70 -2.58 -5.81
N PRO A 347 17.60 -1.94 -5.04
CA PRO A 347 18.97 -2.44 -4.92
C PRO A 347 19.00 -3.81 -4.22
N ASP A 348 20.10 -4.54 -4.37
CA ASP A 348 20.28 -5.87 -3.79
C ASP A 348 20.06 -5.96 -2.26
N ASP A 349 20.31 -4.85 -1.56
CA ASP A 349 20.19 -4.70 -0.11
C ASP A 349 19.03 -3.75 0.24
N PHE A 350 17.80 -4.29 0.21
CA PHE A 350 16.58 -3.58 0.57
C PHE A 350 15.79 -4.36 1.64
N LEU A 351 14.92 -3.67 2.36
CA LEU A 351 14.07 -4.25 3.38
C LEU A 351 12.65 -4.45 2.85
N ILE A 352 12.02 -5.58 3.18
CA ILE A 352 10.58 -5.77 2.98
C ILE A 352 9.88 -5.77 4.33
N VAL A 353 8.78 -5.02 4.44
CA VAL A 353 7.86 -5.09 5.58
C VAL A 353 6.52 -5.54 5.06
N ILE A 354 5.98 -6.62 5.60
CA ILE A 354 4.68 -7.15 5.20
C ILE A 354 3.66 -6.83 6.30
N ASP A 355 2.81 -5.85 6.04
CA ASP A 355 1.71 -5.47 6.92
C ASP A 355 0.58 -6.50 6.87
N GLU A 356 -0.04 -6.73 8.02
CA GLU A 356 -1.05 -7.77 8.24
C GLU A 356 -0.65 -9.10 7.57
N SER A 357 0.57 -9.57 7.89
CA SER A 357 1.26 -10.67 7.21
C SER A 357 0.43 -11.95 7.05
N HIS A 358 -0.34 -12.29 8.08
CA HIS A 358 -1.25 -13.45 8.11
C HIS A 358 -2.33 -13.44 7.00
N VAL A 359 -2.58 -12.28 6.35
CA VAL A 359 -3.45 -12.14 5.17
C VAL A 359 -2.61 -11.86 3.91
N SER A 360 -1.62 -10.97 4.01
CA SER A 360 -0.79 -10.56 2.87
C SER A 360 0.02 -11.72 2.29
N VAL A 361 0.63 -12.57 3.12
CA VAL A 361 1.42 -13.72 2.65
C VAL A 361 0.57 -14.75 1.90
N PRO A 362 -0.58 -15.23 2.42
CA PRO A 362 -1.48 -16.09 1.65
C PRO A 362 -1.95 -15.47 0.34
N GLN A 363 -2.20 -14.16 0.32
CA GLN A 363 -2.61 -13.46 -0.90
C GLN A 363 -1.51 -13.48 -1.95
N ILE A 364 -0.26 -13.13 -1.59
CA ILE A 364 0.92 -13.22 -2.48
C ILE A 364 1.00 -14.61 -3.10
N ARG A 365 0.89 -15.67 -2.27
CA ARG A 365 0.92 -17.06 -2.73
C ARG A 365 -0.20 -17.40 -3.70
N ALA A 366 -1.40 -16.87 -3.48
CA ALA A 366 -2.58 -17.19 -4.30
C ALA A 366 -2.59 -16.51 -5.68
N MET A 367 -1.89 -15.39 -5.87
CA MET A 367 -1.94 -14.60 -7.12
C MET A 367 -1.57 -15.42 -8.35
N TYR A 368 -0.48 -16.21 -8.29
CA TYR A 368 -0.06 -17.05 -9.41
C TYR A 368 -1.08 -18.15 -9.74
N GLY A 369 -1.66 -18.81 -8.73
CA GLY A 369 -2.62 -19.89 -8.94
C GLY A 369 -3.87 -19.42 -9.69
N GLY A 370 -4.40 -18.26 -9.31
CA GLY A 370 -5.56 -17.66 -9.97
C GLY A 370 -5.27 -17.23 -11.41
N ASP A 371 -4.14 -16.55 -11.64
CA ASP A 371 -3.75 -16.11 -12.99
C ASP A 371 -3.49 -17.30 -13.93
N ARG A 372 -2.77 -18.32 -13.44
CA ARG A 372 -2.50 -19.55 -14.20
C ARG A 372 -3.77 -20.27 -14.58
N ALA A 373 -4.70 -20.48 -13.64
CA ALA A 373 -5.96 -21.18 -13.90
C ALA A 373 -6.78 -20.48 -15.00
N ARG A 374 -6.87 -19.14 -14.95
CA ARG A 374 -7.56 -18.34 -15.99
C ARG A 374 -6.89 -18.50 -17.35
N LYS A 375 -5.56 -18.39 -17.41
CA LYS A 375 -4.80 -18.42 -18.67
C LYS A 375 -4.67 -19.81 -19.29
N THR A 376 -4.69 -20.88 -18.48
CA THR A 376 -4.73 -22.26 -18.98
C THR A 376 -5.88 -22.44 -19.96
N ASN A 377 -7.10 -22.00 -19.61
CA ASN A 377 -8.25 -22.10 -20.50
C ASN A 377 -8.05 -21.30 -21.80
N LEU A 378 -7.49 -20.09 -21.72
CA LEU A 378 -7.22 -19.29 -22.93
C LEU A 378 -6.25 -20.00 -23.87
N VAL A 379 -5.20 -20.64 -23.32
CA VAL A 379 -4.21 -21.37 -24.12
C VAL A 379 -4.80 -22.67 -24.67
N GLU A 380 -5.45 -23.50 -23.84
CA GLU A 380 -5.98 -24.81 -24.23
C GLU A 380 -7.07 -24.74 -25.31
N TYR A 381 -7.79 -23.62 -25.35
CA TYR A 381 -8.84 -23.34 -26.32
C TYR A 381 -8.40 -22.37 -27.43
N GLY A 382 -7.09 -22.14 -27.61
CA GLY A 382 -6.56 -21.41 -28.77
C GLY A 382 -6.91 -19.92 -28.83
N PHE A 383 -7.19 -19.27 -27.70
CA PHE A 383 -7.33 -17.80 -27.62
C PHE A 383 -5.97 -17.11 -27.52
N ARG A 384 -4.97 -17.74 -26.89
CA ARG A 384 -3.63 -17.19 -26.69
C ARG A 384 -2.54 -18.24 -26.90
N LEU A 385 -1.33 -17.80 -27.26
CA LEU A 385 -0.16 -18.66 -27.32
C LEU A 385 0.26 -19.15 -25.92
N PRO A 386 0.96 -20.29 -25.79
CA PRO A 386 1.51 -20.76 -24.51
C PRO A 386 2.38 -19.70 -23.79
N ALA A 387 3.07 -18.84 -24.54
CA ALA A 387 3.86 -17.74 -24.02
C ALA A 387 3.07 -16.76 -23.15
N ALA A 388 1.75 -16.67 -23.30
CA ALA A 388 0.90 -15.81 -22.48
C ALA A 388 0.93 -16.21 -20.99
N MET A 389 1.28 -17.47 -20.68
CA MET A 389 1.48 -17.96 -19.31
C MET A 389 2.73 -17.39 -18.64
N ASP A 390 3.69 -16.90 -19.42
CA ASP A 390 4.94 -16.29 -18.94
C ASP A 390 4.78 -14.80 -18.60
N ASN A 391 3.64 -14.20 -18.97
CA ASN A 391 3.16 -12.95 -18.40
C ASN A 391 2.35 -13.31 -17.14
N ARG A 392 2.89 -13.12 -15.95
CA ARG A 392 2.24 -13.60 -14.72
C ARG A 392 2.74 -12.83 -13.51
N PRO A 393 2.09 -12.89 -12.35
CA PRO A 393 2.75 -12.54 -11.11
C PRO A 393 3.88 -13.54 -10.80
N LEU A 394 4.76 -13.16 -9.88
CA LEU A 394 5.75 -14.07 -9.32
C LEU A 394 5.08 -15.30 -8.69
N LYS A 395 5.73 -16.45 -8.79
CA LYS A 395 5.44 -17.59 -7.92
C LYS A 395 5.88 -17.26 -6.50
N PHE A 396 5.34 -17.98 -5.52
CA PHE A 396 5.68 -17.72 -4.13
C PHE A 396 7.16 -17.97 -3.85
N GLU A 397 7.73 -19.02 -4.43
CA GLU A 397 9.15 -19.37 -4.27
C GLU A 397 10.07 -18.34 -4.94
N GLU A 398 9.61 -17.73 -6.04
CA GLU A 398 10.33 -16.63 -6.70
C GLU A 398 10.32 -15.36 -5.84
N PHE A 399 9.21 -15.07 -5.17
CA PHE A 399 9.13 -13.98 -4.21
C PHE A 399 10.04 -14.23 -2.99
N GLU A 400 10.01 -15.43 -2.40
CA GLU A 400 10.87 -15.80 -1.26
C GLU A 400 12.35 -15.66 -1.60
N ALA A 401 12.77 -16.06 -2.81
CA ALA A 401 14.16 -15.92 -3.25
C ALA A 401 14.61 -14.46 -3.37
N MET A 402 13.70 -13.52 -3.62
CA MET A 402 13.98 -12.07 -3.69
C MET A 402 13.87 -11.38 -2.33
N ALA A 403 13.04 -11.91 -1.43
CA ALA A 403 12.75 -11.37 -0.12
C ALA A 403 13.84 -11.74 0.90
N LYS A 404 15.04 -11.19 0.73
CA LYS A 404 16.23 -11.55 1.55
C LYS A 404 16.13 -11.15 3.03
N GLN A 405 15.51 -10.00 3.33
CA GLN A 405 15.27 -9.52 4.69
C GLN A 405 13.83 -9.01 4.83
N VAL A 406 13.06 -9.63 5.71
CA VAL A 406 11.62 -9.39 5.87
C VAL A 406 11.23 -9.15 7.33
N ILE A 407 10.45 -8.10 7.58
CA ILE A 407 9.69 -7.95 8.82
C ILE A 407 8.22 -8.28 8.54
N TYR A 408 7.71 -9.32 9.20
CA TYR A 408 6.29 -9.64 9.22
C TYR A 408 5.59 -8.87 10.35
N VAL A 409 4.57 -8.09 10.03
CA VAL A 409 3.83 -7.30 11.02
C VAL A 409 2.43 -7.88 11.15
N SER A 410 2.07 -8.35 12.34
CA SER A 410 0.71 -8.85 12.61
C SER A 410 0.40 -8.89 14.10
N ALA A 411 -0.88 -8.75 14.45
CA ALA A 411 -1.37 -9.07 15.80
C ALA A 411 -1.57 -10.57 16.03
N THR A 412 -1.61 -11.35 14.94
CA THR A 412 -1.96 -12.78 14.88
C THR A 412 -1.16 -13.46 13.76
N PRO A 413 0.18 -13.50 13.84
CA PRO A 413 1.03 -14.11 12.82
C PRO A 413 0.63 -15.56 12.56
N ALA A 414 0.71 -15.99 11.31
CA ALA A 414 0.46 -17.39 10.96
C ALA A 414 1.74 -18.25 11.08
N GLU A 415 1.58 -19.57 10.90
CA GLU A 415 2.67 -20.53 11.07
C GLU A 415 3.85 -20.24 10.14
N TYR A 416 3.58 -19.70 8.95
CA TYR A 416 4.62 -19.36 7.99
C TYR A 416 5.56 -18.29 8.55
N GLU A 417 5.04 -17.19 9.07
CA GLU A 417 5.86 -16.09 9.60
C GLU A 417 6.67 -16.54 10.82
N LEU A 418 6.06 -17.35 11.68
CA LEU A 418 6.73 -17.93 12.85
C LEU A 418 7.87 -18.87 12.44
N ALA A 419 7.66 -19.69 11.41
CA ALA A 419 8.68 -20.58 10.86
C ALA A 419 9.82 -19.79 10.20
N GLN A 420 9.50 -18.78 9.39
CA GLN A 420 10.51 -17.93 8.72
C GLN A 420 11.31 -17.07 9.69
N SER A 421 10.74 -16.76 10.86
CA SER A 421 11.43 -15.99 11.89
C SER A 421 12.27 -16.87 12.82
N GLU A 422 12.27 -18.19 12.65
CA GLU A 422 12.94 -19.17 13.53
C GLU A 422 12.62 -18.96 15.03
N GLY A 423 11.42 -18.41 15.33
CA GLY A 423 10.99 -18.07 16.69
C GLY A 423 11.41 -16.69 17.20
N ILE A 424 12.07 -15.85 16.41
CA ILE A 424 12.36 -14.43 16.73
C ILE A 424 11.07 -13.63 16.60
N ILE A 425 10.36 -13.53 17.72
CA ILE A 425 9.10 -12.78 17.85
C ILE A 425 9.35 -11.57 18.74
N VAL A 426 9.23 -10.39 18.15
CA VAL A 426 9.32 -9.11 18.85
C VAL A 426 7.90 -8.70 19.24
N GLU A 427 7.61 -8.69 20.53
CA GLU A 427 6.26 -8.40 21.04
C GLU A 427 6.06 -6.90 21.29
N GLN A 428 4.93 -6.36 20.81
CA GLN A 428 4.49 -4.99 21.04
C GLN A 428 3.01 -4.96 21.40
N VAL A 429 2.70 -5.16 22.68
CA VAL A 429 1.32 -5.27 23.20
C VAL A 429 0.92 -4.06 24.03
N ILE A 430 1.88 -3.31 24.58
CA ILE A 430 1.61 -2.09 25.35
C ILE A 430 1.27 -0.94 24.40
N ARG A 431 0.09 -0.33 24.61
CA ARG A 431 -0.36 0.84 23.84
C ARG A 431 0.20 2.13 24.47
N PRO A 432 0.71 3.09 23.68
CA PRO A 432 1.14 4.40 24.19
C PRO A 432 0.06 5.15 24.98
N THR A 433 -1.22 4.92 24.64
CA THR A 433 -2.39 5.52 25.31
C THR A 433 -2.71 4.89 26.67
N GLY A 434 -2.13 3.72 26.99
CA GLY A 434 -2.49 2.93 28.16
C GLY A 434 -3.82 2.17 28.03
N LEU A 435 -4.43 2.13 26.83
CA LEU A 435 -5.65 1.34 26.60
C LEU A 435 -5.38 -0.16 26.73
N LEU A 436 -6.34 -0.85 27.33
CA LEU A 436 -6.28 -2.28 27.62
C LEU A 436 -6.98 -3.09 26.53
N ASP A 437 -6.54 -4.34 26.36
CA ASP A 437 -7.30 -5.36 25.66
C ASP A 437 -8.65 -5.58 26.37
N PRO A 438 -9.76 -5.77 25.63
CA PRO A 438 -11.10 -5.78 26.20
C PRO A 438 -11.34 -7.02 27.07
N VAL A 439 -12.29 -6.91 28.00
CA VAL A 439 -12.76 -8.08 28.77
C VAL A 439 -13.63 -8.94 27.86
N ILE A 440 -13.39 -10.26 27.85
CA ILE A 440 -14.21 -11.23 27.12
C ILE A 440 -15.15 -11.92 28.10
N ASP A 441 -16.45 -11.88 27.80
CA ASP A 441 -17.53 -12.56 28.53
C ASP A 441 -18.13 -13.64 27.60
N VAL A 442 -18.35 -14.84 28.13
CA VAL A 442 -18.95 -15.95 27.35
C VAL A 442 -20.35 -16.22 27.90
N ARG A 443 -21.37 -16.09 27.05
CA ARG A 443 -22.78 -16.25 27.43
C ARG A 443 -23.47 -17.35 26.63
N PRO A 444 -24.48 -18.04 27.19
CA PRO A 444 -25.22 -19.08 26.46
C PRO A 444 -25.89 -18.54 25.20
N SER A 445 -26.07 -19.40 24.19
CA SER A 445 -26.78 -19.01 22.95
C SER A 445 -28.30 -18.90 23.15
N MET A 446 -28.84 -19.50 24.21
CA MET A 446 -30.25 -19.39 24.57
C MET A 446 -30.60 -17.93 24.92
N ASN A 447 -31.62 -17.37 24.26
CA ASN A 447 -32.05 -15.97 24.39
C ASN A 447 -30.94 -14.93 24.09
N GLN A 448 -29.93 -15.28 23.28
CA GLN A 448 -28.81 -14.39 22.96
C GLN A 448 -29.22 -13.06 22.34
N ILE A 449 -30.34 -13.01 21.60
CA ILE A 449 -30.81 -11.78 20.96
C ILE A 449 -31.42 -10.81 21.98
N ASP A 450 -32.14 -11.32 22.99
CA ASP A 450 -32.70 -10.50 24.06
C ASP A 450 -31.58 -9.89 24.91
N ASP A 451 -30.58 -10.70 25.29
CA ASP A 451 -29.38 -10.24 26.02
C ASP A 451 -28.59 -9.22 25.20
N LEU A 452 -28.45 -9.44 23.89
CA LEU A 452 -27.78 -8.49 22.99
C LEU A 452 -28.53 -7.16 22.91
N MET A 453 -29.87 -7.18 22.86
CA MET A 453 -30.67 -5.95 22.85
C MET A 453 -30.47 -5.14 24.13
N GLU A 454 -30.43 -5.79 25.29
CA GLU A 454 -30.16 -5.12 26.57
C GLU A 454 -28.77 -4.48 26.56
N GLU A 455 -27.73 -5.22 26.15
CA GLU A 455 -26.37 -4.69 26.08
C GLU A 455 -26.24 -3.55 25.06
N ILE A 456 -26.95 -3.62 23.91
CA ILE A 456 -27.04 -2.52 22.94
C ILE A 456 -27.67 -1.28 23.60
N GLN A 457 -28.81 -1.43 24.27
CA GLN A 457 -29.49 -0.31 24.91
C GLN A 457 -28.61 0.38 25.96
N LEU A 458 -27.88 -0.40 26.77
CA LEU A 458 -26.90 0.12 27.73
C LEU A 458 -25.76 0.92 27.08
N ARG A 459 -25.40 0.63 25.83
CA ARG A 459 -24.39 1.40 25.07
C ARG A 459 -24.97 2.64 24.44
N ILE A 460 -26.20 2.57 23.93
CA ILE A 460 -26.93 3.73 23.40
C ILE A 460 -27.08 4.81 24.49
N GLU A 461 -27.43 4.43 25.72
CA GLU A 461 -27.55 5.35 26.86
C GLU A 461 -26.23 6.07 27.22
N LYS A 462 -25.08 5.48 26.85
CA LYS A 462 -23.75 6.04 27.06
C LYS A 462 -23.19 6.72 25.81
N GLU A 463 -23.99 6.83 24.75
CA GLU A 463 -23.59 7.33 23.43
C GLU A 463 -22.42 6.55 22.79
N GLU A 464 -22.26 5.27 23.14
CA GLU A 464 -21.24 4.36 22.60
C GLU A 464 -21.78 3.55 21.40
N ARG A 465 -20.90 2.84 20.69
CA ARG A 465 -21.26 2.02 19.50
C ARG A 465 -21.04 0.54 19.73
N VAL A 466 -21.78 -0.27 18.98
CA VAL A 466 -21.73 -1.74 19.04
C VAL A 466 -21.42 -2.32 17.68
N LEU A 467 -20.51 -3.31 17.65
CA LEU A 467 -20.29 -4.17 16.49
C LEU A 467 -20.85 -5.56 16.78
N VAL A 468 -21.59 -6.12 15.83
CA VAL A 468 -22.12 -7.49 15.92
C VAL A 468 -21.59 -8.32 14.77
N THR A 469 -21.03 -9.49 15.05
CA THR A 469 -20.58 -10.43 14.03
C THR A 469 -21.46 -11.67 13.94
N THR A 470 -21.95 -11.96 12.75
CA THR A 470 -22.76 -13.16 12.43
C THR A 470 -21.96 -14.12 11.53
N LEU A 471 -22.55 -15.27 11.18
CA LEU A 471 -21.90 -16.26 10.29
C LEU A 471 -22.27 -16.10 8.81
N THR A 472 -23.46 -15.54 8.51
CA THR A 472 -23.98 -15.47 7.15
C THR A 472 -24.56 -14.09 6.84
N LYS A 473 -24.55 -13.72 5.55
CA LYS A 473 -25.12 -12.44 5.07
C LYS A 473 -26.58 -12.32 5.46
N ARG A 474 -27.33 -13.39 5.19
CA ARG A 474 -28.74 -13.53 5.56
C ARG A 474 -28.99 -13.27 7.04
N MET A 475 -28.18 -13.84 7.94
CA MET A 475 -28.32 -13.57 9.38
C MET A 475 -28.02 -12.12 9.75
N ALA A 476 -27.06 -11.48 9.06
CA ALA A 476 -26.77 -10.05 9.28
C ALA A 476 -27.95 -9.17 8.85
N GLU A 477 -28.55 -9.46 7.69
CA GLU A 477 -29.74 -8.78 7.17
C GLU A 477 -30.96 -9.00 8.08
N GLU A 478 -31.28 -10.26 8.42
CA GLU A 478 -32.40 -10.63 9.30
C GLU A 478 -32.26 -10.00 10.69
N LEU A 479 -31.06 -9.99 11.27
CA LEU A 479 -30.81 -9.35 12.57
C LEU A 479 -30.98 -7.82 12.48
N THR A 480 -30.57 -7.22 11.37
CA THR A 480 -30.74 -5.77 11.15
C THR A 480 -32.22 -5.43 11.07
N GLU A 481 -33.00 -6.18 10.29
CA GLU A 481 -34.46 -5.99 10.20
C GLU A 481 -35.13 -6.15 11.56
N TYR A 482 -34.75 -7.18 12.32
CA TYR A 482 -35.26 -7.39 13.67
C TYR A 482 -34.96 -6.20 14.59
N LEU A 483 -33.71 -5.73 14.63
CA LEU A 483 -33.30 -4.60 15.50
C LEU A 483 -33.97 -3.28 15.08
N LEU A 484 -34.12 -3.02 13.78
CA LEU A 484 -34.85 -1.85 13.28
C LEU A 484 -36.32 -1.86 13.71
N ASN A 485 -36.98 -3.02 13.64
CA ASN A 485 -38.37 -3.18 14.08
C ASN A 485 -38.55 -2.95 15.60
N HIS A 486 -37.48 -3.08 16.38
CA HIS A 486 -37.44 -2.80 17.82
C HIS A 486 -36.86 -1.41 18.14
N GLY A 487 -36.72 -0.53 17.14
CA GLY A 487 -36.34 0.88 17.32
C GLY A 487 -34.84 1.13 17.48
N VAL A 488 -33.98 0.15 17.23
CA VAL A 488 -32.52 0.30 17.27
C VAL A 488 -32.01 0.83 15.93
N ARG A 489 -31.27 1.95 15.95
CA ARG A 489 -30.65 2.52 14.74
C ARG A 489 -29.44 1.68 14.36
N CYS A 490 -29.61 0.81 13.36
CA CYS A 490 -28.56 -0.11 12.93
C CYS A 490 -28.46 -0.22 11.42
N ASN A 491 -27.35 -0.79 10.96
CA ASN A 491 -27.14 -1.12 9.55
C ASN A 491 -26.27 -2.38 9.44
N TYR A 492 -26.23 -3.01 8.26
CA TYR A 492 -25.38 -4.18 8.00
C TYR A 492 -24.25 -3.90 7.02
N ILE A 493 -23.22 -4.76 7.03
CA ILE A 493 -22.13 -4.74 6.05
C ILE A 493 -21.63 -6.16 5.73
N HIS A 494 -21.59 -6.49 4.44
CA HIS A 494 -21.07 -7.76 3.93
C HIS A 494 -20.48 -7.60 2.52
N SER A 495 -20.05 -8.68 1.86
CA SER A 495 -19.31 -8.62 0.58
C SER A 495 -20.07 -7.97 -0.57
N ASP A 496 -21.40 -8.04 -0.56
CA ASP A 496 -22.23 -7.56 -1.67
C ASP A 496 -22.59 -6.07 -1.54
N VAL A 497 -22.17 -5.42 -0.45
CA VAL A 497 -22.29 -3.96 -0.29
C VAL A 497 -21.16 -3.30 -1.05
N ASP A 498 -21.51 -2.36 -1.92
CA ASP A 498 -20.56 -1.62 -2.76
C ASP A 498 -19.55 -0.83 -1.93
N THR A 499 -18.31 -0.75 -2.41
CA THR A 499 -17.20 -0.12 -1.66
C THR A 499 -17.50 1.31 -1.21
N LEU A 500 -18.15 2.12 -2.07
CA LEU A 500 -18.55 3.49 -1.71
C LEU A 500 -19.65 3.53 -0.65
N GLU A 501 -20.57 2.58 -0.68
CA GLU A 501 -21.64 2.47 0.32
C GLU A 501 -21.08 2.02 1.67
N ARG A 502 -20.12 1.08 1.69
CA ARG A 502 -19.39 0.69 2.90
C ARG A 502 -18.78 1.90 3.60
N VAL A 503 -18.11 2.78 2.86
CA VAL A 503 -17.50 4.01 3.41
C VAL A 503 -18.58 4.89 4.07
N LYS A 504 -19.74 5.08 3.43
CA LYS A 504 -20.85 5.86 3.97
C LYS A 504 -21.43 5.23 5.24
N ILE A 505 -21.61 3.91 5.26
CA ILE A 505 -22.11 3.17 6.43
C ILE A 505 -21.15 3.36 7.61
N MET A 506 -19.84 3.23 7.37
CA MET A 506 -18.82 3.44 8.40
C MET A 506 -18.80 4.86 8.95
N ASP A 507 -18.88 5.86 8.07
CA ASP A 507 -18.92 7.27 8.47
C ASP A 507 -20.20 7.58 9.26
N SER A 508 -21.34 6.99 8.85
CA SER A 508 -22.62 7.12 9.55
C SER A 508 -22.59 6.51 10.96
N LEU A 509 -21.88 5.40 11.16
CA LEU A 509 -21.67 4.81 12.49
C LEU A 509 -20.85 5.77 13.38
N ARG A 510 -19.75 6.33 12.85
CA ARG A 510 -18.89 7.30 13.56
C ARG A 510 -19.66 8.56 13.97
N GLN A 511 -20.49 9.08 13.06
CA GLN A 511 -21.32 10.27 13.29
C GLN A 511 -22.49 10.00 14.26
N GLY A 512 -22.75 8.74 14.63
CA GLY A 512 -23.87 8.39 15.49
C GLY A 512 -25.24 8.46 14.81
N ILE A 513 -25.27 8.36 13.48
CA ILE A 513 -26.51 8.12 12.73
C ILE A 513 -27.01 6.71 13.02
N TYR A 514 -26.09 5.74 13.09
CA TYR A 514 -26.33 4.39 13.57
C TYR A 514 -25.58 4.15 14.89
N ASP A 515 -26.17 3.33 15.76
CA ASP A 515 -25.58 2.91 17.03
C ASP A 515 -24.92 1.52 16.91
N VAL A 516 -25.43 0.69 16.00
CA VAL A 516 -25.02 -0.71 15.83
C VAL A 516 -24.68 -1.02 14.38
N LEU A 517 -23.56 -1.70 14.15
CA LEU A 517 -23.17 -2.23 12.84
C LEU A 517 -23.07 -3.76 12.90
N ILE A 518 -23.81 -4.43 12.03
CA ILE A 518 -23.86 -5.89 11.96
C ILE A 518 -23.12 -6.37 10.72
N GLY A 519 -22.22 -7.35 10.83
CA GLY A 519 -21.56 -7.89 9.65
C GLY A 519 -21.09 -9.31 9.81
N VAL A 520 -20.67 -9.90 8.70
CA VAL A 520 -20.13 -11.27 8.69
C VAL A 520 -18.64 -11.25 8.98
N ASN A 521 -17.92 -10.39 8.26
CA ASN A 521 -16.48 -10.21 8.40
C ASN A 521 -16.15 -8.72 8.50
N LEU A 522 -16.29 -8.18 9.72
CA LEU A 522 -15.94 -6.79 10.06
C LEU A 522 -14.42 -6.57 10.15
N LEU A 523 -13.60 -7.55 9.75
CA LEU A 523 -12.14 -7.52 9.91
C LEU A 523 -11.42 -6.84 8.75
N ARG A 524 -12.10 -6.63 7.62
CA ARG A 524 -11.44 -6.35 6.34
C ARG A 524 -11.01 -4.89 6.10
N GLU A 525 -11.52 -3.94 6.89
CA GLU A 525 -11.51 -2.52 6.49
C GLU A 525 -10.51 -1.64 7.23
N GLY A 526 -9.65 -2.20 8.09
CA GLY A 526 -8.80 -1.34 8.93
C GLY A 526 -9.64 -0.43 9.84
N LEU A 527 -10.74 -0.97 10.38
CA LEU A 527 -11.68 -0.25 11.24
C LEU A 527 -11.00 0.23 12.52
N ASP A 528 -10.65 1.51 12.56
CA ASP A 528 -10.29 2.20 13.79
C ASP A 528 -11.51 3.00 14.27
N LEU A 529 -12.18 2.51 15.32
CA LEU A 529 -13.42 3.06 15.85
C LEU A 529 -13.32 3.20 17.37
N PRO A 530 -12.79 4.33 17.88
CA PRO A 530 -12.74 4.59 19.32
C PRO A 530 -14.13 4.62 19.99
N GLU A 531 -15.18 4.89 19.22
CA GLU A 531 -16.56 4.96 19.69
C GLU A 531 -17.15 3.58 20.03
N VAL A 532 -16.55 2.49 19.53
CA VAL A 532 -17.02 1.12 19.76
C VAL A 532 -16.57 0.64 21.14
N SER A 533 -17.51 0.43 22.06
CA SER A 533 -17.24 -0.12 23.39
C SER A 533 -17.68 -1.58 23.54
N LEU A 534 -18.48 -2.11 22.61
CA LEU A 534 -18.95 -3.49 22.65
C LEU A 534 -18.78 -4.18 21.29
N VAL A 535 -18.21 -5.38 21.33
CA VAL A 535 -18.20 -6.33 20.20
C VAL A 535 -18.94 -7.59 20.62
N ALA A 536 -20.03 -7.91 19.92
CA ALA A 536 -20.79 -9.14 20.11
C ALA A 536 -20.47 -10.15 19.00
N ILE A 537 -20.14 -11.38 19.38
CA ILE A 537 -19.85 -12.48 18.46
C ILE A 537 -20.95 -13.52 18.64
N LEU A 538 -21.89 -13.56 17.70
CA LEU A 538 -22.92 -14.59 17.68
C LEU A 538 -22.34 -15.91 17.17
N ASP A 539 -22.84 -17.02 17.69
CA ASP A 539 -22.42 -18.38 17.32
C ASP A 539 -20.89 -18.54 17.39
N ALA A 540 -20.30 -18.11 18.51
CA ALA A 540 -18.84 -18.10 18.69
C ALA A 540 -18.23 -19.51 18.72
N ASP A 541 -19.03 -20.53 19.03
CA ASP A 541 -18.64 -21.94 19.09
C ASP A 541 -18.72 -22.70 17.75
N LYS A 542 -19.14 -22.03 16.67
CA LYS A 542 -19.17 -22.62 15.33
C LYS A 542 -17.83 -22.49 14.65
N GLU A 543 -16.98 -23.50 14.83
CA GLU A 543 -15.66 -23.53 14.22
C GLU A 543 -15.69 -23.39 12.70
N GLY A 544 -14.70 -22.66 12.18
CA GLY A 544 -14.59 -22.30 10.77
C GLY A 544 -13.72 -21.07 10.61
N PHE A 545 -13.58 -20.59 9.38
CA PHE A 545 -12.71 -19.45 9.07
C PHE A 545 -13.00 -18.23 9.97
N LEU A 546 -14.28 -17.83 10.09
CA LEU A 546 -14.73 -16.65 10.85
C LEU A 546 -14.65 -16.81 12.38
N ARG A 547 -14.41 -18.02 12.89
CA ARG A 547 -14.34 -18.34 14.33
C ARG A 547 -13.03 -19.05 14.70
N SER A 548 -12.03 -18.94 13.82
CA SER A 548 -10.67 -19.38 14.14
C SER A 548 -10.07 -18.48 15.23
N HIS A 549 -9.08 -18.98 15.96
CA HIS A 549 -8.32 -18.20 16.95
C HIS A 549 -7.89 -16.82 16.41
N ARG A 550 -7.39 -16.77 15.15
CA ARG A 550 -6.96 -15.50 14.53
C ARG A 550 -8.14 -14.55 14.32
N SER A 551 -9.22 -15.01 13.70
CA SER A 551 -10.41 -14.18 13.43
C SER A 551 -11.09 -13.70 14.71
N LEU A 552 -11.19 -14.55 15.74
CA LEU A 552 -11.74 -14.16 17.04
C LEU A 552 -10.86 -13.10 17.71
N THR A 553 -9.54 -13.30 17.74
CA THR A 553 -8.58 -12.32 18.31
C THR A 553 -8.69 -10.96 17.63
N GLN A 554 -8.78 -10.93 16.29
CA GLN A 554 -8.93 -9.69 15.56
C GLN A 554 -10.29 -9.02 15.78
N THR A 555 -11.35 -9.81 15.90
CA THR A 555 -12.71 -9.31 16.16
C THR A 555 -12.77 -8.69 17.55
N ALA A 556 -12.21 -9.38 18.55
CA ALA A 556 -12.07 -8.86 19.91
C ALA A 556 -11.27 -7.55 19.94
N GLY A 557 -10.17 -7.48 19.18
CA GLY A 557 -9.33 -6.28 19.06
C GLY A 557 -10.06 -5.01 18.60
N ARG A 558 -11.25 -5.10 17.99
CA ARG A 558 -12.06 -3.93 17.61
C ARG A 558 -12.61 -3.16 18.81
N ALA A 559 -12.79 -3.80 19.97
CA ALA A 559 -13.17 -3.13 21.21
C ALA A 559 -11.96 -2.54 21.98
N ALA A 560 -10.72 -2.80 21.55
CA ALA A 560 -9.51 -2.41 22.29
C ALA A 560 -9.12 -0.92 22.15
N ARG A 561 -9.90 -0.15 21.38
CA ARG A 561 -9.71 1.30 21.18
C ARG A 561 -10.55 2.16 22.14
N ASN A 562 -11.40 1.53 22.96
CA ASN A 562 -12.27 2.19 23.91
C ASN A 562 -11.91 1.76 25.35
N VAL A 563 -11.96 2.70 26.29
CA VAL A 563 -11.64 2.44 27.71
C VAL A 563 -12.63 1.46 28.35
N ASN A 564 -13.87 1.45 27.87
CA ASN A 564 -14.97 0.57 28.30
C ASN A 564 -15.09 -0.68 27.41
N GLY A 565 -14.07 -0.98 26.60
CA GLY A 565 -14.07 -2.09 25.65
C GLY A 565 -14.44 -3.44 26.28
N LYS A 566 -15.50 -4.06 25.75
CA LYS A 566 -15.99 -5.38 26.14
C LYS A 566 -16.29 -6.22 24.90
N VAL A 567 -16.06 -7.53 25.01
CA VAL A 567 -16.44 -8.53 24.02
C VAL A 567 -17.41 -9.51 24.66
N ILE A 568 -18.49 -9.84 23.96
CA ILE A 568 -19.41 -10.92 24.35
C ILE A 568 -19.36 -12.00 23.29
N MET A 569 -19.02 -13.22 23.68
CA MET A 569 -19.06 -14.42 22.83
C MET A 569 -20.29 -15.23 23.22
N TYR A 570 -21.29 -15.30 22.33
CA TYR A 570 -22.46 -16.16 22.54
C TYR A 570 -22.15 -17.57 22.04
N ALA A 571 -22.13 -18.52 22.95
CA ALA A 571 -21.72 -19.91 22.70
C ALA A 571 -22.26 -20.85 23.77
N ASP A 572 -22.56 -22.09 23.39
CA ASP A 572 -22.95 -23.14 24.33
C ASP A 572 -21.74 -23.95 24.83
N LYS A 573 -20.62 -23.87 24.11
CA LYS A 573 -19.36 -24.56 24.44
C LYS A 573 -18.16 -23.65 24.18
N ILE A 574 -17.11 -23.77 24.99
CA ILE A 574 -15.83 -23.12 24.72
C ILE A 574 -15.01 -24.03 23.79
N THR A 575 -14.79 -23.59 22.56
CA THR A 575 -13.91 -24.29 21.59
C THR A 575 -12.44 -24.00 21.86
N GLU A 576 -11.53 -24.76 21.24
CA GLU A 576 -10.09 -24.50 21.34
C GLU A 576 -9.73 -23.09 20.83
N SER A 577 -10.32 -22.67 19.71
CA SER A 577 -10.13 -21.32 19.16
C SER A 577 -10.60 -20.22 20.12
N MET A 578 -11.71 -20.42 20.83
CA MET A 578 -12.18 -19.49 21.85
C MET A 578 -11.23 -19.45 23.04
N GLN A 579 -10.82 -20.61 23.56
CA GLN A 579 -9.92 -20.71 24.70
C GLN A 579 -8.59 -19.99 24.44
N LEU A 580 -7.95 -20.27 23.31
CA LEU A 580 -6.70 -19.60 22.90
C LEU A 580 -6.87 -18.07 22.79
N THR A 581 -8.03 -17.61 22.30
CA THR A 581 -8.31 -16.18 22.18
C THR A 581 -8.49 -15.52 23.54
N ILE A 582 -9.23 -16.17 24.45
CA ILE A 582 -9.48 -15.70 25.82
C ILE A 582 -8.16 -15.61 26.58
N ASP A 583 -7.36 -16.68 26.54
CA ASP A 583 -6.09 -16.75 27.26
C ASP A 583 -5.10 -15.69 26.77
N GLU A 584 -4.97 -15.52 25.45
CA GLU A 584 -4.06 -14.54 24.87
C GLU A 584 -4.49 -13.09 25.18
N THR A 585 -5.80 -12.81 25.14
CA THR A 585 -6.35 -11.49 25.47
C THR A 585 -6.15 -11.17 26.95
N ASN A 586 -6.35 -12.14 27.84
CA ASN A 586 -6.10 -11.99 29.27
C ASN A 586 -4.61 -11.77 29.56
N ARG A 587 -3.72 -12.57 28.95
CA ARG A 587 -2.25 -12.40 29.07
C ARG A 587 -1.80 -10.99 28.69
N ARG A 588 -2.27 -10.49 27.55
CA ARG A 588 -1.98 -9.13 27.06
C ARG A 588 -2.51 -8.08 28.02
N ARG A 589 -3.76 -8.23 28.45
CA ARG A 589 -4.42 -7.31 29.39
C ARG A 589 -3.68 -7.23 30.73
N GLU A 590 -3.24 -8.36 31.28
CA GLU A 590 -2.44 -8.40 32.51
C GLU A 590 -1.11 -7.65 32.37
N LYS A 591 -0.37 -7.89 31.27
CA LYS A 591 0.88 -7.16 30.99
C LYS A 591 0.64 -5.65 30.87
N GLN A 592 -0.42 -5.25 30.18
CA GLN A 592 -0.80 -3.83 30.01
C GLN A 592 -1.20 -3.19 31.35
N LEU A 593 -1.97 -3.89 32.19
CA LEU A 593 -2.35 -3.44 33.53
C LEU A 593 -1.11 -3.24 34.41
N ALA A 594 -0.22 -4.23 34.46
CA ALA A 594 1.02 -4.15 35.23
C ALA A 594 1.88 -2.97 34.79
N TYR A 595 2.01 -2.73 33.47
CA TYR A 595 2.72 -1.57 32.94
C TYR A 595 2.06 -0.25 33.31
N ASN A 596 0.72 -0.16 33.19
CA ASN A 596 -0.03 1.03 33.55
C ASN A 596 0.13 1.36 35.04
N GLU A 597 0.02 0.37 35.92
CA GLU A 597 0.24 0.53 37.35
C GLU A 597 1.67 0.98 37.64
N ALA A 598 2.67 0.32 37.05
CA ALA A 598 4.07 0.67 37.22
C ALA A 598 4.38 2.09 36.74
N THR A 599 3.81 2.50 35.60
CA THR A 599 4.02 3.82 34.99
C THR A 599 3.29 4.93 35.75
N VAL A 600 2.07 4.69 36.22
CA VAL A 600 1.34 5.62 37.09
C VAL A 600 2.07 5.75 38.44
N LEU A 601 2.55 4.64 39.00
CA LEU A 601 3.38 4.64 40.21
C LEU A 601 4.71 5.37 39.97
N LEU A 602 5.33 5.23 38.79
CA LEU A 602 6.53 5.97 38.40
C LEU A 602 6.24 7.47 38.27
N ARG A 603 5.16 7.88 37.58
CA ARG A 603 4.74 9.28 37.47
C ARG A 603 4.43 9.88 38.85
N ASN A 604 3.81 9.11 39.75
CA ASN A 604 3.53 9.52 41.11
C ASN A 604 4.79 9.51 42.02
N LYS A 605 5.73 8.59 41.82
CA LYS A 605 7.03 8.56 42.50
C LYS A 605 7.95 9.68 42.01
N LEU A 606 7.97 10.00 40.72
CA LEU A 606 8.68 11.15 40.15
C LEU A 606 8.06 12.47 40.61
N LYS A 607 6.72 12.60 40.69
CA LYS A 607 6.08 13.74 41.36
C LYS A 607 6.47 13.84 42.83
N ARG A 608 6.59 12.72 43.56
CA ARG A 608 7.07 12.71 44.95
C ARG A 608 8.58 12.98 45.08
N HIS A 609 9.39 12.63 44.09
CA HIS A 609 10.83 12.91 44.06
C HIS A 609 11.12 14.39 43.73
N VAL A 610 10.29 15.02 42.88
CA VAL A 610 10.32 16.47 42.63
C VAL A 610 9.80 17.24 43.85
N ILE A 611 8.82 16.73 44.60
CA ILE A 611 8.37 17.34 45.87
C ILE A 611 9.39 17.15 47.01
N TRP A 612 10.23 16.11 46.95
CA TRP A 612 11.34 15.92 47.90
C TRP A 612 12.54 16.84 47.61
N LEU A 613 12.88 17.10 46.34
CA LEU A 613 13.91 18.09 45.98
C LEU A 613 13.48 19.55 46.25
N TYR A 614 12.20 19.89 46.12
CA TYR A 614 11.72 21.27 46.37
C TYR A 614 11.42 21.60 47.84
N SER A 615 11.53 20.64 48.76
CA SER A 615 11.38 20.86 50.20
C SER A 615 12.69 21.16 50.94
N HIS A 616 13.84 21.16 50.24
CA HIS A 616 15.15 21.54 50.80
C HIS A 616 15.72 22.85 50.25
N ILE A 617 14.96 23.62 49.45
CA ILE A 617 15.36 24.98 49.04
C ILE A 617 14.18 25.93 49.29
N ARG A 618 13.99 26.28 50.57
CA ARG A 618 13.23 27.47 50.99
C ARG A 618 14.04 28.26 52.01
N MET A 619 15.02 29.01 51.52
CA MET A 619 15.46 30.24 52.17
C MET A 619 15.90 31.25 51.11
N ARG A 620 14.93 32.07 50.67
CA ARG A 620 15.03 33.52 50.43
C ARG A 620 13.85 33.98 49.57
N ASN A 621 12.95 34.70 50.20
CA ASN A 621 12.00 35.64 49.58
C ASN A 621 12.58 37.07 49.81
N PRO A 622 12.07 38.19 49.25
CA PRO A 622 10.85 38.37 48.41
C PRO A 622 10.99 39.38 47.23
N ALA A 623 9.96 39.47 46.38
CA ALA A 623 9.20 40.71 46.03
C ALA A 623 8.79 40.92 44.55
N SER A 624 7.55 41.43 44.42
CA SER A 624 6.97 42.33 43.38
C SER A 624 6.15 41.78 42.18
N PHE A 625 4.94 42.37 42.06
CA PHE A 625 3.82 42.30 41.09
C PHE A 625 4.16 42.86 39.67
N PRO A 626 3.24 43.02 38.65
CA PRO A 626 1.79 42.73 38.52
C PRO A 626 1.31 42.06 37.19
N LYS A 627 -0.02 41.83 37.13
CA LYS A 627 -0.87 41.40 36.00
C LYS A 627 -0.80 42.31 34.75
N ARG A 628 -0.96 41.74 33.56
CA ARG A 628 -1.31 42.44 32.30
C ARG A 628 -2.50 41.79 31.58
N ASN A 629 -3.50 42.60 31.25
CA ASN A 629 -4.57 42.38 30.27
C ASN A 629 -4.03 42.65 28.85
N VAL A 630 -4.43 41.86 27.84
CA VAL A 630 -4.54 42.23 26.40
C VAL A 630 -5.56 41.26 25.74
N LEU A 631 -6.81 41.70 25.54
CA LEU A 631 -7.50 42.00 24.26
C LEU A 631 -7.85 40.78 23.36
N MET A 632 -9.14 40.45 23.33
CA MET A 632 -9.80 39.63 22.29
C MET A 632 -10.10 40.50 21.06
N SER A 633 -9.72 40.03 19.87
CA SER A 633 -10.08 40.59 18.57
C SER A 633 -11.19 39.76 17.90
N ASN A 634 -12.28 40.42 17.50
CA ASN A 634 -13.38 39.86 16.71
C ASN A 634 -12.92 39.39 15.31
N PRO A 635 -13.51 38.31 14.75
CA PRO A 635 -13.36 37.96 13.34
C PRO A 635 -14.35 38.73 12.44
N PRO A 636 -14.00 38.99 11.16
CA PRO A 636 -14.78 39.83 10.27
C PRO A 636 -15.94 39.11 9.56
N HIS A 637 -16.89 39.95 9.16
CA HIS A 637 -18.15 39.70 8.46
C HIS A 637 -18.09 38.71 7.29
N ARG A 638 -19.04 37.74 7.28
CA ARG A 638 -19.45 36.99 6.09
C ARG A 638 -20.49 37.79 5.31
N ILE A 639 -20.19 38.01 4.04
CA ILE A 639 -21.08 38.56 3.01
C ILE A 639 -22.00 37.44 2.53
N SER A 640 -23.31 37.71 2.56
CA SER A 640 -24.38 36.86 2.01
C SER A 640 -24.67 37.28 0.56
N LEU A 641 -24.69 36.31 -0.37
CA LEU A 641 -25.30 36.47 -1.69
C LEU A 641 -26.16 35.23 -2.01
N PRO A 642 -27.29 35.41 -2.73
CA PRO A 642 -28.39 34.44 -2.77
C PRO A 642 -28.25 33.39 -3.87
N ILE A 643 -28.70 32.18 -3.56
CA ILE A 643 -28.78 31.03 -4.46
C ILE A 643 -29.99 31.22 -5.40
N ARG A 644 -29.73 31.19 -6.72
CA ARG A 644 -30.74 31.05 -7.77
C ARG A 644 -30.98 29.57 -8.04
N SER A 645 -32.25 29.18 -8.02
CA SER A 645 -32.82 27.94 -8.52
C SER A 645 -32.73 27.87 -10.05
N TYR A 646 -32.37 26.70 -10.59
CA TYR A 646 -32.72 26.31 -11.96
C TYR A 646 -33.26 24.88 -11.96
N ASN A 647 -34.49 24.75 -12.44
CA ASN A 647 -35.07 23.52 -13.00
C ASN A 647 -34.55 23.37 -14.44
N THR A 648 -33.99 22.21 -14.78
CA THR A 648 -34.40 21.35 -15.91
C THR A 648 -33.68 20.02 -15.82
#